data_AF-A0A4P7NFC6-F1
#
_entry.id   AF-A0A4P7NFC6-F1
#
_cell.length_a   1.000
_cell.length_b   1.000
_cell.length_c   1.000
_cell.angle_alpha   90.00
_cell.angle_beta   90.00
_cell.angle_gamma   90.00
#
_symmetry.space_group_name_H-M   'P 1'
#
loop_
_entity.id
_entity.type
_entity.pdbx_description
1 polymer ?
#
loop_
_entity_poly.entity_id
_entity_poly.type
_entity_poly.pdbx_seq_one_letter_code
_entity_poly.pdbx_strand_id
1 'polypeptide(L)'
;MFGGLHFAAAAPQKPPKDVPPPTPVNLPSYLPRFGGRQGRDIDQCDDNEGHIDSLKVPLVKLLRTIIRPADVSEKHFEALGVNVVPNVAIQELIPDTSVLPDFTDWEAMDHARACDINQSTRVRICNGNMSPGVEIYQDRMRELSTPNEAAYRSVRRMKPKPGQPQARLGNSYEFFRNLEVVSTYWDDTSAVLAGKVANPTATAPAEGSGQAKATEELIFFRTGSGAQMPPEYRINVTNSFLKLVAYDFGCSVTGPRTEPRLYLNSPSMVAPVPDTTSDPKSTSMPEVATLSQAVPLPGPSSYFSSDCTFIFRTPRTREAARQGLCEGPVAAVSARHTTTFPPSDPINSNLSPHPDSVVDLAREIVAALVTAQHRAREGRVERRIGKDSWWATKKRWGGGIGGPIGREVELSSATSTSIGTVEGGDRRSSGSSKERSRLAASLVEPTKPTVAGEEPARLGSDLNSETGPNRKIPGPVIRAASPSSSPSLSASGRKSIHSTPYLTPRVRTKSRRTTLAIYDSYRMVRPPAAAWDPKTRYSPIGRIPGADFDDIFVVSALFHHISFLRVRVPTRLLEVLDGAPDNFMDKGSTGGDKAHSWGGLNVYRTQWYDLFLADDRVAAMKVVWSMMAYLMRATDGGSGDDVKMTGT
;
A
#
# COMPACT_ATOMS: atom_id res chain seq x y z
N MET A 1 13.38 7.26 11.74
CA MET A 1 14.01 8.00 12.86
C MET A 1 13.38 9.38 12.86
N PHE A 2 12.57 9.84 13.81
CA PHE A 2 12.34 9.51 15.20
C PHE A 2 10.85 9.18 15.43
N GLY A 3 10.56 8.12 16.18
CA GLY A 3 9.20 7.85 16.67
C GLY A 3 8.87 8.85 17.77
N GLY A 4 7.79 9.59 17.60
CA GLY A 4 7.24 10.45 18.65
C GLY A 4 6.85 9.59 19.85
N LEU A 5 7.55 9.76 20.96
CA LEU A 5 7.11 9.29 22.27
C LEU A 5 5.88 10.12 22.65
N HIS A 6 4.68 9.64 22.33
CA HIS A 6 3.49 10.08 23.02
C HIS A 6 3.60 9.59 24.47
N PHE A 7 3.95 10.50 25.37
CA PHE A 7 3.71 10.30 26.80
C PHE A 7 2.20 10.14 26.95
N ALA A 8 1.76 8.94 27.34
CA ALA A 8 0.39 8.72 27.76
C ALA A 8 0.12 9.67 28.92
N ALA A 9 -0.67 10.73 28.68
CA ALA A 9 -1.19 11.54 29.76
C ALA A 9 -1.93 10.61 30.74
N ALA A 10 -1.78 10.83 32.04
CA ALA A 10 -2.52 10.07 33.03
C ALA A 10 -4.02 10.17 32.72
N ALA A 11 -4.72 9.04 32.74
CA ALA A 11 -6.16 8.99 32.63
C ALA A 11 -6.78 10.02 33.59
N PRO A 12 -7.70 10.89 33.15
CA PRO A 12 -8.45 11.68 34.10
C PRO A 12 -9.23 10.69 34.99
N GLN A 13 -9.16 10.85 36.31
CA GLN A 13 -9.84 9.93 37.24
C GLN A 13 -11.36 10.13 37.28
N LYS A 14 -11.87 11.16 36.59
CA LYS A 14 -13.30 11.46 36.47
C LYS A 14 -13.62 11.75 35.02
N PRO A 15 -14.82 11.38 34.51
CA PRO A 15 -15.25 11.76 33.18
C PRO A 15 -15.19 13.30 33.04
N PRO A 16 -14.63 13.84 31.95
CA PRO A 16 -14.64 15.27 31.66
C PRO A 16 -16.08 15.78 31.69
N LYS A 17 -16.27 16.99 32.22
CA LYS A 17 -17.61 17.60 32.29
C LYS A 17 -18.18 17.93 30.91
N ASP A 18 -17.29 18.17 29.94
CA ASP A 18 -17.65 18.64 28.59
C ASP A 18 -17.19 17.64 27.52
N VAL A 19 -17.64 16.38 27.60
CA VAL A 19 -17.41 15.42 26.50
C VAL A 19 -18.43 15.70 25.38
N PRO A 20 -18.01 15.91 24.12
CA PRO A 20 -18.94 16.06 22.99
C PRO A 20 -19.91 14.88 22.89
N PRO A 21 -21.09 15.01 22.29
CA PRO A 21 -21.99 13.87 22.11
C PRO A 21 -21.29 12.72 21.34
N PRO A 22 -21.64 11.46 21.61
CA PRO A 22 -21.12 10.31 20.87
C PRO A 22 -21.34 10.48 19.36
N THR A 23 -20.34 10.09 18.57
CA THR A 23 -20.47 10.07 17.12
C THR A 23 -21.27 8.82 16.70
N PRO A 24 -22.39 8.97 15.97
CA PRO A 24 -23.15 7.82 15.50
C PRO A 24 -22.30 6.89 14.63
N VAL A 25 -22.41 5.59 14.89
CA VAL A 25 -21.76 4.55 14.09
C VAL A 25 -22.75 4.05 13.05
N ASN A 26 -22.62 4.54 11.83
CA ASN A 26 -23.36 4.03 10.66
C ASN A 26 -22.37 3.40 9.70
N LEU A 27 -22.57 2.12 9.37
CA LEU A 27 -21.67 1.37 8.50
C LEU A 27 -22.23 1.31 7.07
N PRO A 28 -21.36 1.43 6.04
CA PRO A 28 -21.79 1.44 4.65
C PRO A 28 -22.26 0.05 4.20
N SER A 29 -23.46 0.02 3.63
CA SER A 29 -24.15 -1.19 3.15
C SER A 29 -24.57 -1.09 1.67
N TYR A 30 -23.96 -0.18 0.91
CA TYR A 30 -24.33 0.02 -0.50
C TYR A 30 -24.09 -1.24 -1.33
N LEU A 31 -25.14 -1.66 -2.04
CA LEU A 31 -25.14 -2.76 -2.99
C LEU A 31 -25.59 -2.20 -4.35
N PRO A 32 -24.74 -2.21 -5.38
CA PRO A 32 -25.15 -1.87 -6.73
C PRO A 32 -26.30 -2.78 -7.18
N ARG A 33 -27.39 -2.21 -7.71
CA ARG A 33 -28.55 -2.94 -8.20
C ARG A 33 -28.76 -2.63 -9.66
N PHE A 34 -28.17 -3.43 -10.53
CA PHE A 34 -28.42 -3.31 -11.96
C PHE A 34 -29.81 -3.87 -12.28
N GLY A 35 -30.63 -3.08 -12.97
CA GLY A 35 -31.99 -3.49 -13.33
C GLY A 35 -31.97 -4.77 -14.15
N GLY A 36 -32.35 -5.89 -13.53
CA GLY A 36 -32.65 -7.11 -14.26
C GLY A 36 -33.89 -6.86 -15.12
N ARG A 37 -33.73 -6.86 -16.44
CA ARG A 37 -34.81 -7.17 -17.39
C ARG A 37 -35.23 -8.64 -17.23
N GLN A 38 -35.77 -9.01 -16.08
CA GLN A 38 -36.52 -10.25 -15.93
C GLN A 38 -37.89 -9.93 -15.35
N GLY A 39 -38.90 -9.97 -16.23
CA GLY A 39 -40.30 -10.18 -15.86
C GLY A 39 -41.00 -9.04 -15.14
N ARG A 40 -41.14 -7.86 -15.76
CA ARG A 40 -42.29 -7.01 -15.49
C ARG A 40 -43.05 -6.75 -16.78
N ASP A 41 -44.33 -7.13 -16.73
CA ASP A 41 -45.31 -6.91 -17.78
C ASP A 41 -45.34 -5.44 -18.19
N ILE A 42 -45.69 -5.28 -19.46
CA ILE A 42 -45.92 -4.03 -20.17
C ILE A 42 -46.83 -3.13 -19.32
N ASP A 43 -46.31 -2.00 -18.86
CA ASP A 43 -47.07 -0.76 -18.87
C ASP A 43 -46.15 0.45 -18.99
N GLN A 44 -46.50 1.30 -19.93
CA GLN A 44 -45.80 2.53 -20.32
C GLN A 44 -45.88 3.58 -19.21
N CYS A 45 -44.75 4.19 -18.86
CA CYS A 45 -44.67 5.62 -18.60
C CYS A 45 -43.22 6.14 -18.57
N ASP A 46 -43.01 7.18 -19.38
CA ASP A 46 -42.03 8.26 -19.28
C ASP A 46 -40.52 8.00 -19.51
N ASP A 47 -40.20 7.94 -20.80
CA ASP A 47 -38.88 8.23 -21.38
C ASP A 47 -38.49 9.72 -21.17
N ASN A 48 -37.89 10.10 -20.03
CA ASN A 48 -37.19 11.39 -19.93
C ASN A 48 -36.19 11.56 -18.76
N GLU A 49 -35.39 10.55 -18.44
CA GLU A 49 -34.07 10.78 -17.82
C GLU A 49 -32.99 10.03 -18.59
N GLY A 50 -31.93 10.75 -18.98
CA GLY A 50 -30.88 10.32 -19.91
C GLY A 50 -30.16 9.02 -19.53
N HIS A 51 -30.77 7.89 -19.84
CA HIS A 51 -30.18 6.57 -19.72
C HIS A 51 -29.08 6.40 -20.79
N ILE A 52 -27.85 6.76 -20.42
CA ILE A 52 -26.68 6.40 -21.22
C ILE A 52 -26.57 4.89 -21.16
N ASP A 53 -26.87 4.24 -22.28
CA ASP A 53 -26.63 2.81 -22.51
C ASP A 53 -25.15 2.52 -22.24
N SER A 54 -24.84 1.99 -21.06
CA SER A 54 -23.48 1.76 -20.55
C SER A 54 -22.67 0.82 -21.45
N LEU A 55 -23.37 0.03 -22.28
CA LEU A 55 -22.82 -0.83 -23.32
C LEU A 55 -22.40 -0.07 -24.60
N LYS A 56 -22.64 1.25 -24.73
CA LYS A 56 -22.22 2.03 -25.90
C LYS A 56 -20.93 2.82 -25.69
N VAL A 57 -20.52 3.05 -24.44
CA VAL A 57 -19.32 3.86 -24.12
C VAL A 57 -18.19 2.93 -23.65
N PRO A 58 -16.99 3.01 -24.27
CA PRO A 58 -15.85 2.22 -23.79
C PRO A 58 -15.55 2.47 -22.31
N LEU A 59 -15.29 1.42 -21.54
CA LEU A 59 -15.10 1.45 -20.09
C LEU A 59 -14.09 2.50 -19.66
N VAL A 60 -12.89 2.50 -20.25
CA VAL A 60 -11.83 3.47 -19.92
C VAL A 60 -12.29 4.90 -20.20
N LYS A 61 -13.07 5.13 -21.27
CA LYS A 61 -13.61 6.46 -21.57
C LYS A 61 -14.62 6.89 -20.52
N LEU A 62 -15.49 5.97 -20.07
CA LEU A 62 -16.48 6.23 -19.03
C LEU A 62 -15.80 6.52 -17.67
N LEU A 63 -14.87 5.67 -17.24
CA LEU A 63 -14.16 5.85 -15.96
C LEU A 63 -13.41 7.18 -15.91
N ARG A 64 -12.84 7.63 -17.03
CA ARG A 64 -12.14 8.92 -17.13
C ARG A 64 -13.04 10.14 -16.99
N THR A 65 -14.37 9.97 -17.00
CA THR A 65 -15.30 11.06 -16.68
C THR A 65 -15.37 11.37 -15.19
N ILE A 66 -14.87 10.49 -14.32
CA ILE A 66 -14.78 10.71 -12.89
C ILE A 66 -13.60 11.67 -12.62
N ILE A 67 -13.91 12.91 -12.24
CA ILE A 67 -12.91 13.92 -11.90
C ILE A 67 -12.81 14.07 -10.38
N ARG A 68 -13.95 13.96 -9.69
CA ARG A 68 -14.08 14.04 -8.24
C ARG A 68 -14.71 12.74 -7.71
N PRO A 69 -14.46 12.36 -6.45
CA PRO A 69 -15.10 11.19 -5.85
C PRO A 69 -16.62 11.21 -5.96
N ALA A 70 -17.25 12.38 -5.79
CA ALA A 70 -18.70 12.56 -5.90
C ALA A 70 -19.27 12.32 -7.31
N ASP A 71 -18.43 12.28 -8.35
CA ASP A 71 -18.88 12.00 -9.72
C ASP A 71 -19.11 10.49 -9.92
N VAL A 72 -18.68 9.63 -8.97
CA VAL A 72 -18.96 8.19 -9.01
C VAL A 72 -20.44 7.93 -8.79
N SER A 73 -21.00 7.07 -9.61
CA SER A 73 -22.41 6.66 -9.58
C SER A 73 -22.57 5.24 -10.10
N GLU A 74 -23.79 4.70 -9.99
CA GLU A 74 -24.14 3.33 -10.36
C GLU A 74 -23.71 2.93 -11.78
N LYS A 75 -23.77 3.85 -12.76
CA LYS A 75 -23.31 3.63 -14.14
C LYS A 75 -21.87 3.11 -14.23
N HIS A 76 -21.00 3.52 -13.32
CA HIS A 76 -19.59 3.10 -13.32
C HIS A 76 -19.46 1.68 -12.77
N PHE A 77 -20.28 1.33 -11.77
CA PHE A 77 -20.33 -0.03 -11.22
C PHE A 77 -20.97 -1.00 -12.22
N GLU A 78 -21.99 -0.56 -12.95
CA GLU A 78 -22.64 -1.33 -14.01
C GLU A 78 -21.66 -1.64 -15.13
N ALA A 79 -20.94 -0.62 -15.63
CA ALA A 79 -19.92 -0.81 -16.66
C ALA A 79 -18.77 -1.71 -16.19
N LEU A 80 -18.42 -1.70 -14.90
CA LEU A 80 -17.44 -2.63 -14.33
C LEU A 80 -18.03 -4.03 -14.08
N GLY A 81 -19.35 -4.19 -14.13
CA GLY A 81 -20.06 -5.42 -13.77
C GLY A 81 -19.89 -5.79 -12.30
N VAL A 82 -19.92 -4.82 -11.38
CA VAL A 82 -19.66 -5.04 -9.94
C VAL A 82 -20.85 -5.72 -9.27
N ASN A 83 -20.69 -6.98 -8.92
CA ASN A 83 -21.68 -7.76 -8.18
C ASN A 83 -21.21 -7.99 -6.73
N VAL A 84 -21.95 -7.48 -5.74
CA VAL A 84 -21.58 -7.57 -4.33
C VAL A 84 -22.47 -8.58 -3.60
N VAL A 85 -21.86 -9.60 -3.01
CA VAL A 85 -22.47 -10.54 -2.07
C VAL A 85 -22.08 -10.12 -0.65
N PRO A 86 -22.99 -9.52 0.14
CA PRO A 86 -22.69 -9.06 1.50
C PRO A 86 -22.80 -10.17 2.53
N ASN A 87 -22.18 -9.96 3.69
CA ASN A 87 -22.26 -10.80 4.89
C ASN A 87 -21.94 -12.28 4.66
N VAL A 88 -20.97 -12.57 3.78
CA VAL A 88 -20.56 -13.95 3.50
C VAL A 88 -19.83 -14.58 4.69
N ALA A 89 -20.01 -15.90 4.86
CA ALA A 89 -19.23 -16.70 5.80
C ALA A 89 -17.80 -16.92 5.29
N ILE A 90 -16.89 -17.37 6.17
CA ILE A 90 -15.48 -17.66 5.82
C ILE A 90 -15.41 -18.67 4.67
N GLN A 91 -16.26 -19.68 4.68
CA GLN A 91 -16.29 -20.77 3.69
C GLN A 91 -16.66 -20.27 2.29
N GLU A 92 -17.44 -19.19 2.19
CA GLU A 92 -17.80 -18.58 0.91
C GLU A 92 -16.78 -17.52 0.47
N LEU A 93 -16.18 -16.82 1.45
CA LEU A 93 -15.12 -15.84 1.21
C LEU A 93 -13.84 -16.49 0.65
N ILE A 94 -13.46 -17.66 1.16
CA ILE A 94 -12.23 -18.35 0.75
C ILE A 94 -12.53 -19.31 -0.41
N PRO A 95 -11.84 -19.18 -1.58
CA PRO A 95 -12.15 -20.02 -2.74
C PRO A 95 -11.92 -21.52 -2.54
N ASP A 96 -10.88 -21.87 -1.79
CA ASP A 96 -10.52 -23.25 -1.49
C ASP A 96 -10.55 -23.45 0.03
N THR A 97 -11.58 -24.14 0.52
CA THR A 97 -11.77 -24.38 1.95
C THR A 97 -10.88 -25.48 2.50
N SER A 98 -10.21 -26.27 1.65
CA SER A 98 -9.33 -27.37 2.10
C SER A 98 -8.07 -26.89 2.83
N VAL A 99 -7.68 -25.63 2.61
CA VAL A 99 -6.54 -24.99 3.29
C VAL A 99 -6.89 -24.45 4.68
N LEU A 100 -8.17 -24.49 5.05
CA LEU A 100 -8.64 -23.97 6.33
C LEU A 100 -8.47 -25.01 7.43
N PRO A 101 -7.99 -24.61 8.62
CA PRO A 101 -8.02 -25.49 9.76
C PRO A 101 -9.47 -25.70 10.24
N ASP A 102 -9.70 -26.81 10.93
CA ASP A 102 -10.92 -26.98 11.70
C ASP A 102 -10.83 -26.11 12.97
N PHE A 103 -11.33 -24.87 12.85
CA PHE A 103 -11.33 -23.90 13.93
C PHE A 103 -12.14 -24.40 15.13
N THR A 104 -13.24 -25.11 14.90
CA THR A 104 -14.08 -25.64 15.98
C THR A 104 -13.32 -26.66 16.81
N ASP A 105 -12.62 -27.59 16.16
CA ASP A 105 -11.76 -28.55 16.83
C ASP A 105 -10.59 -27.86 17.55
N TRP A 106 -9.94 -26.88 16.91
CA TRP A 106 -8.82 -26.14 17.51
C TRP A 106 -9.24 -25.34 18.75
N GLU A 107 -10.46 -24.82 18.78
CA GLU A 107 -11.02 -24.06 19.90
C GLU A 107 -11.46 -24.94 21.05
N ALA A 108 -12.02 -26.12 20.75
CA ALA A 108 -12.45 -27.08 21.77
C ALA A 108 -11.27 -27.82 22.44
N MET A 109 -10.11 -27.84 21.78
CA MET A 109 -8.92 -28.57 22.23
C MET A 109 -8.25 -27.93 23.46
N ASP A 110 -7.83 -28.76 24.39
CA ASP A 110 -7.03 -28.32 25.53
C ASP A 110 -5.61 -27.90 25.10
N HIS A 111 -5.02 -27.00 25.87
CA HIS A 111 -3.73 -26.41 25.53
C HIS A 111 -2.59 -27.45 25.48
N ALA A 112 -2.62 -28.47 26.34
CA ALA A 112 -1.58 -29.51 26.35
C ALA A 112 -1.63 -30.34 25.06
N ARG A 113 -2.83 -30.76 24.65
CA ARG A 113 -3.02 -31.45 23.36
C ARG A 113 -2.65 -30.58 22.17
N ALA A 114 -2.97 -29.29 22.20
CA ALA A 114 -2.59 -28.35 21.14
C ALA A 114 -1.07 -28.29 20.97
N CYS A 115 -0.31 -28.26 22.07
CA CYS A 115 1.16 -28.34 22.03
C CYS A 115 1.66 -29.66 21.42
N ASP A 116 1.07 -30.79 21.81
CA ASP A 116 1.47 -32.11 21.31
C ASP A 116 1.28 -32.25 19.78
N ILE A 117 0.17 -31.74 19.25
CA ILE A 117 -0.14 -31.86 17.82
C ILE A 117 0.34 -30.68 16.98
N ASN A 118 0.85 -29.60 17.59
CA ASN A 118 1.16 -28.34 16.92
C ASN A 118 1.95 -28.56 15.62
N GLN A 119 3.02 -29.36 15.68
CA GLN A 119 3.88 -29.60 14.52
C GLN A 119 3.14 -30.30 13.36
N SER A 120 2.14 -31.14 13.65
CA SER A 120 1.33 -31.82 12.63
C SER A 120 0.29 -30.91 11.97
N THR A 121 -0.14 -29.85 12.68
CA THR A 121 -1.11 -28.87 12.16
C THR A 121 -0.51 -27.84 11.21
N ARG A 122 0.82 -27.78 11.12
CA ARG A 122 1.54 -26.80 10.29
C ARG A 122 1.68 -27.30 8.87
N VAL A 123 1.45 -26.43 7.90
CA VAL A 123 1.53 -26.74 6.47
C VAL A 123 2.64 -25.94 5.81
N ARG A 124 3.25 -26.49 4.76
CA ARG A 124 4.25 -25.79 3.97
C ARG A 124 3.61 -24.62 3.23
N ILE A 125 4.17 -23.41 3.38
CA ILE A 125 3.70 -22.20 2.70
C ILE A 125 4.65 -21.77 1.59
N CYS A 126 4.17 -20.92 0.67
CA CYS A 126 4.85 -20.54 -0.57
C CYS A 126 6.16 -19.75 -0.39
N ASN A 127 6.53 -19.37 0.83
CA ASN A 127 7.84 -18.77 1.13
C ASN A 127 8.90 -19.80 1.53
N GLY A 128 8.55 -21.08 1.62
CA GLY A 128 9.46 -22.10 2.10
C GLY A 128 9.61 -22.11 3.63
N ASN A 129 8.65 -21.59 4.37
CA ASN A 129 8.50 -21.81 5.81
C ASN A 129 7.30 -22.72 6.09
N MET A 130 7.12 -23.11 7.35
CA MET A 130 5.91 -23.76 7.82
C MET A 130 4.94 -22.69 8.31
N SER A 131 3.65 -22.86 8.06
CA SER A 131 2.58 -22.00 8.59
C SER A 131 2.60 -21.98 10.13
N PRO A 132 1.95 -20.99 10.77
CA PRO A 132 1.60 -21.15 12.18
C PRO A 132 0.68 -22.35 12.38
N GLY A 133 0.78 -22.99 13.53
CA GLY A 133 -0.06 -24.13 13.93
C GLY A 133 -1.05 -23.77 15.04
N VAL A 134 -1.73 -24.78 15.57
CA VAL A 134 -2.81 -24.62 16.56
C VAL A 134 -2.37 -23.91 17.85
N GLU A 135 -1.12 -24.09 18.28
CA GLU A 135 -0.60 -23.44 19.49
C GLU A 135 -0.60 -21.91 19.34
N ILE A 136 -0.04 -21.41 18.25
CA ILE A 136 0.00 -19.97 17.93
C ILE A 136 -1.44 -19.45 17.77
N TYR A 137 -2.32 -20.22 17.13
CA TYR A 137 -3.71 -19.85 16.98
C TYR A 137 -4.41 -19.64 18.34
N GLN A 138 -4.29 -20.62 19.24
CA GLN A 138 -4.89 -20.55 20.57
C GLN A 138 -4.31 -19.39 21.41
N ASP A 139 -3.01 -19.11 21.27
CA ASP A 139 -2.38 -17.98 21.93
C ASP A 139 -2.97 -16.65 21.45
N ARG A 140 -3.09 -16.44 20.12
CA ARG A 140 -3.70 -15.24 19.55
C ARG A 140 -5.15 -15.09 19.96
N MET A 141 -5.92 -16.18 19.96
CA MET A 141 -7.30 -16.19 20.41
C MET A 141 -7.42 -15.78 21.88
N ARG A 142 -6.61 -16.37 22.77
CA ARG A 142 -6.59 -16.06 24.20
C ARG A 142 -6.20 -14.61 24.47
N GLU A 143 -5.17 -14.13 23.78
CA GLU A 143 -4.71 -12.74 23.87
C GLU A 143 -5.83 -11.76 23.46
N LEU A 144 -6.46 -11.97 22.29
CA LEU A 144 -7.55 -11.12 21.77
C LEU A 144 -8.85 -11.23 22.57
N SER A 145 -9.06 -12.33 23.29
CA SER A 145 -10.23 -12.49 24.18
C SER A 145 -10.10 -11.68 25.48
N THR A 146 -8.96 -11.05 25.74
CA THR A 146 -8.75 -10.23 26.94
C THR A 146 -9.76 -9.07 26.99
N PRO A 147 -10.51 -8.88 28.11
CA PRO A 147 -11.40 -7.74 28.27
C PRO A 147 -10.68 -6.39 28.16
N ASN A 148 -11.33 -5.41 27.53
CA ASN A 148 -10.74 -4.09 27.24
C ASN A 148 -10.16 -3.43 28.48
N GLU A 149 -10.92 -3.39 29.59
CA GLU A 149 -10.44 -2.75 30.83
C GLU A 149 -9.18 -3.42 31.38
N ALA A 150 -9.13 -4.76 31.38
CA ALA A 150 -7.97 -5.51 31.86
C ALA A 150 -6.75 -5.25 30.97
N ALA A 151 -6.96 -5.19 29.65
CA ALA A 151 -5.92 -4.87 28.70
C ALA A 151 -5.41 -3.43 28.85
N TYR A 152 -6.30 -2.45 28.95
CA TYR A 152 -5.93 -1.04 29.09
C TYR A 152 -5.20 -0.76 30.40
N ARG A 153 -5.57 -1.44 31.50
CA ARG A 153 -4.80 -1.41 32.75
C ARG A 153 -3.37 -1.93 32.54
N SER A 154 -3.21 -3.05 31.84
CA SER A 154 -1.88 -3.57 31.50
C SER A 154 -1.08 -2.62 30.60
N VAL A 155 -1.71 -2.01 29.59
CA VAL A 155 -1.07 -1.01 28.69
C VAL A 155 -0.60 0.21 29.49
N ARG A 156 -1.46 0.77 30.35
CA ARG A 156 -1.16 1.93 31.19
C ARG A 156 -0.35 1.57 32.45
N ARG A 157 0.08 0.31 32.61
CA ARG A 157 0.84 -0.21 33.77
C ARG A 157 0.15 0.07 35.11
N MET A 158 -1.18 0.02 35.13
CA MET A 158 -2.01 0.14 36.32
C MET A 158 -2.11 -1.20 37.05
N LYS A 159 -2.44 -1.17 38.34
CA LYS A 159 -2.75 -2.38 39.10
C LYS A 159 -3.99 -3.09 38.50
N PRO A 160 -4.00 -4.43 38.43
CA PRO A 160 -5.19 -5.16 38.04
C PRO A 160 -6.33 -4.90 39.03
N LYS A 161 -7.57 -5.24 38.63
CA LYS A 161 -8.69 -5.20 39.58
C LYS A 161 -8.40 -6.10 40.78
N PRO A 162 -8.84 -5.73 41.99
CA PRO A 162 -8.75 -6.61 43.15
C PRO A 162 -9.32 -8.00 42.83
N GLY A 163 -8.54 -9.05 43.10
CA GLY A 163 -8.93 -10.45 42.82
C GLY A 163 -8.71 -10.94 41.39
N GLN A 164 -8.25 -10.10 40.44
CA GLN A 164 -7.93 -10.53 39.08
C GLN A 164 -6.41 -10.55 38.84
N PRO A 165 -5.89 -11.54 38.07
CA PRO A 165 -4.50 -11.54 37.65
C PRO A 165 -4.24 -10.41 36.63
N GLN A 166 -2.99 -10.00 36.50
CA GLN A 166 -2.59 -9.06 35.47
C GLN A 166 -2.75 -9.69 34.07
N ALA A 167 -3.44 -8.99 33.17
CA ALA A 167 -3.64 -9.47 31.81
C ALA A 167 -2.30 -9.57 31.06
N ARG A 168 -2.03 -10.75 30.49
CA ARG A 168 -0.84 -11.02 29.67
C ARG A 168 -1.17 -10.80 28.20
N LEU A 169 -0.80 -9.63 27.69
CA LEU A 169 -1.16 -9.23 26.32
C LEU A 169 -0.25 -9.81 25.24
N GLY A 170 0.97 -10.25 25.58
CA GLY A 170 1.87 -10.90 24.63
C GLY A 170 2.02 -10.11 23.32
N ASN A 171 1.65 -10.73 22.20
CA ASN A 171 1.74 -10.14 20.87
C ASN A 171 0.65 -9.09 20.63
N SER A 172 -0.53 -9.25 21.24
CA SER A 172 -1.64 -8.28 21.18
C SER A 172 -1.39 -6.95 21.93
N TYR A 173 -0.25 -6.78 22.62
CA TYR A 173 0.06 -5.54 23.36
C TYR A 173 -0.04 -4.29 22.48
N GLU A 174 0.53 -4.34 21.27
CA GLU A 174 0.51 -3.21 20.33
C GLU A 174 -0.92 -2.91 19.84
N PHE A 175 -1.73 -3.95 19.62
CA PHE A 175 -3.13 -3.82 19.26
C PHE A 175 -3.93 -3.13 20.37
N PHE A 176 -3.87 -3.64 21.61
CA PHE A 176 -4.60 -3.04 22.73
C PHE A 176 -4.12 -1.63 23.09
N ARG A 177 -2.83 -1.34 22.88
CA ARG A 177 -2.31 0.03 23.00
C ARG A 177 -2.98 0.98 22.00
N ASN A 178 -3.14 0.56 20.75
CA ASN A 178 -3.80 1.39 19.74
C ASN A 178 -5.33 1.46 19.98
N LEU A 179 -5.96 0.36 20.40
CA LEU A 179 -7.38 0.33 20.74
C LEU A 179 -7.71 1.23 21.93
N GLU A 180 -6.83 1.29 22.93
CA GLU A 180 -6.94 2.22 24.07
C GLU A 180 -6.94 3.69 23.60
N VAL A 181 -6.07 4.05 22.66
CA VAL A 181 -6.08 5.39 22.05
C VAL A 181 -7.39 5.64 21.31
N VAL A 182 -7.89 4.66 20.54
CA VAL A 182 -9.18 4.77 19.84
C VAL A 182 -10.35 4.95 20.83
N SER A 183 -10.30 4.31 22.00
CA SER A 183 -11.31 4.44 23.08
C SER A 183 -11.44 5.87 23.64
N THR A 184 -10.45 6.75 23.38
CA THR A 184 -10.57 8.16 23.77
C THR A 184 -11.51 8.96 22.84
N TYR A 185 -11.84 8.44 21.66
CA TYR A 185 -12.71 9.09 20.67
C TYR A 185 -14.01 8.33 20.37
N TRP A 186 -14.04 7.03 20.68
CA TRP A 186 -15.20 6.17 20.49
C TRP A 186 -15.56 5.52 21.82
N ASP A 187 -16.86 5.43 22.11
CA ASP A 187 -17.32 4.72 23.29
C ASP A 187 -17.04 3.22 23.12
N ASP A 188 -16.53 2.58 24.17
CA ASP A 188 -16.27 1.14 24.18
C ASP A 188 -17.60 0.39 24.08
N THR A 189 -17.87 -0.23 22.92
CA THR A 189 -19.12 -0.96 22.67
C THR A 189 -19.37 -2.06 23.69
N SER A 190 -18.32 -2.71 24.22
CA SER A 190 -18.47 -3.72 25.27
C SER A 190 -18.96 -3.12 26.59
N ALA A 191 -18.55 -1.89 26.90
CA ALA A 191 -19.02 -1.14 28.06
C ALA A 191 -20.45 -0.59 27.86
N VAL A 192 -20.79 -0.19 26.64
CA VAL A 192 -22.16 0.23 26.27
C VAL A 192 -23.14 -0.94 26.42
N LEU A 193 -22.82 -2.11 25.86
CA LEU A 193 -23.66 -3.31 25.97
C LEU A 193 -23.81 -3.80 27.41
N ALA A 194 -22.77 -3.62 28.24
CA ALA A 194 -22.83 -3.90 29.66
C ALA A 194 -23.63 -2.84 30.48
N GLY A 195 -24.20 -1.83 29.83
CA GLY A 195 -24.96 -0.75 30.48
C GLY A 195 -24.09 0.21 31.30
N LYS A 196 -22.77 0.19 31.13
CA LYS A 196 -21.82 1.04 31.87
C LYS A 196 -21.66 2.42 31.25
N VAL A 197 -21.97 2.57 29.97
CA VAL A 197 -21.99 3.83 29.22
C VAL A 197 -23.35 3.98 28.56
N ALA A 198 -23.88 5.21 28.49
CA ALA A 198 -25.18 5.47 27.85
C ALA A 198 -25.13 5.08 26.36
N ASN A 199 -26.19 4.42 25.88
CA ASN A 199 -26.28 3.99 24.49
C ASN A 199 -26.54 5.21 23.58
N PRO A 200 -25.64 5.53 22.62
CA PRO A 200 -25.77 6.72 21.78
C PRO A 200 -26.93 6.65 20.78
N THR A 201 -27.47 5.45 20.52
CA THR A 201 -28.54 5.22 19.53
C THR A 201 -29.93 5.09 20.17
N ALA A 202 -30.03 5.11 21.51
CA ALA A 202 -31.31 5.07 22.20
C ALA A 202 -31.97 6.46 22.13
N THR A 203 -33.07 6.57 21.37
CA THR A 203 -34.01 7.69 21.52
C THR A 203 -34.45 7.72 22.98
N ALA A 204 -34.36 8.89 23.61
CA ALA A 204 -34.50 9.10 25.05
C ALA A 204 -35.59 8.21 25.71
N PRO A 205 -35.26 7.42 26.76
CA PRO A 205 -36.30 6.88 27.61
C PRO A 205 -36.84 7.99 28.51
N ALA A 206 -38.16 8.04 28.63
CA ALA A 206 -38.87 8.85 29.61
C ALA A 206 -38.34 8.61 31.03
N GLU A 207 -38.39 9.67 31.83
CA GLU A 207 -38.01 9.69 33.24
C GLU A 207 -38.63 8.52 34.01
N GLY A 208 -37.78 7.62 34.51
CA GLY A 208 -38.16 6.50 35.34
C GLY A 208 -37.08 6.26 36.39
N SER A 209 -37.31 6.76 37.60
CA SER A 209 -36.46 6.60 38.77
C SER A 209 -36.29 5.11 39.14
N GLY A 210 -35.10 4.57 38.93
CA GLY A 210 -34.67 3.27 39.44
C GLY A 210 -33.27 3.39 40.02
N GLN A 211 -33.14 3.18 41.33
CA GLN A 211 -31.86 3.21 42.05
C GLN A 211 -30.87 2.21 41.45
N ALA A 212 -29.85 2.73 40.76
CA ALA A 212 -28.75 1.93 40.22
C ALA A 212 -27.83 1.46 41.36
N LYS A 213 -27.71 0.13 41.49
CA LYS A 213 -26.67 -0.54 42.29
C LYS A 213 -25.29 0.01 41.94
N ALA A 214 -24.48 0.26 42.96
CA ALA A 214 -23.09 0.72 42.95
C ALA A 214 -22.40 0.64 41.58
N THR A 215 -22.37 1.77 40.87
CA THR A 215 -21.73 1.92 39.57
C THR A 215 -20.24 1.62 39.74
N GLU A 216 -19.77 0.50 39.18
CA GLU A 216 -18.33 0.23 39.05
C GLU A 216 -17.68 1.45 38.38
N GLU A 217 -16.69 2.07 39.04
CA GLU A 217 -16.07 3.30 38.59
C GLU A 217 -15.39 3.08 37.23
N LEU A 218 -15.95 3.67 36.18
CA LEU A 218 -15.48 3.53 34.81
C LEU A 218 -14.21 4.37 34.62
N ILE A 219 -13.05 3.71 34.54
CA ILE A 219 -11.73 4.38 34.52
C ILE A 219 -11.31 4.82 33.11
N PHE A 220 -11.89 4.21 32.08
CA PHE A 220 -11.58 4.51 30.68
C PHE A 220 -12.84 5.00 30.00
N PHE A 221 -12.87 6.28 29.64
CA PHE A 221 -14.00 6.93 29.01
C PHE A 221 -13.54 7.77 27.81
N ARG A 222 -14.49 8.03 26.91
CA ARG A 222 -14.31 8.91 25.76
C ARG A 222 -14.09 10.36 26.21
N THR A 223 -13.14 11.03 25.57
CA THR A 223 -12.80 12.44 25.82
C THR A 223 -13.04 13.33 24.61
N GLY A 224 -13.08 12.76 23.40
CA GLY A 224 -13.35 13.47 22.14
C GLY A 224 -14.48 12.83 21.33
N SER A 225 -14.85 13.46 20.22
CA SER A 225 -15.76 12.85 19.22
C SER A 225 -15.00 11.98 18.23
N GLY A 226 -15.67 11.00 17.62
CA GLY A 226 -15.08 10.17 16.56
C GLY A 226 -14.61 10.98 15.36
N ALA A 227 -15.26 12.12 15.08
CA ALA A 227 -14.85 13.07 14.04
C ALA A 227 -13.50 13.76 14.31
N GLN A 228 -13.09 13.86 15.58
CA GLN A 228 -11.81 14.44 15.99
C GLN A 228 -10.68 13.41 16.04
N MET A 229 -10.97 12.12 15.83
CA MET A 229 -9.95 11.07 15.86
C MET A 229 -9.00 11.21 14.66
N PRO A 230 -7.68 11.40 14.89
CA PRO A 230 -6.70 11.41 13.82
C PRO A 230 -6.74 10.12 12.96
N PRO A 231 -6.65 10.20 11.62
CA PRO A 231 -6.68 9.03 10.74
C PRO A 231 -5.63 7.97 11.08
N GLU A 232 -4.48 8.39 11.58
CA GLU A 232 -3.35 7.52 11.92
C GLU A 232 -3.72 6.51 13.01
N TYR A 233 -4.57 6.86 13.96
CA TYR A 233 -4.98 5.94 15.03
C TYR A 233 -5.79 4.76 14.48
N ARG A 234 -6.63 5.01 13.46
CA ARG A 234 -7.37 3.97 12.74
C ARG A 234 -6.45 3.06 11.94
N ILE A 235 -5.48 3.65 11.23
CA ILE A 235 -4.46 2.90 10.49
C ILE A 235 -3.64 2.04 11.45
N ASN A 236 -3.23 2.59 12.59
CA ASN A 236 -2.41 1.88 13.58
C ASN A 236 -3.16 0.72 14.24
N VAL A 237 -4.42 0.89 14.67
CA VAL A 237 -5.20 -0.21 15.25
C VAL A 237 -5.44 -1.32 14.22
N THR A 238 -5.74 -0.96 12.97
CA THR A 238 -5.92 -1.92 11.87
C THR A 238 -4.64 -2.67 11.56
N ASN A 239 -3.52 -1.96 11.39
CA ASN A 239 -2.23 -2.57 11.07
C ASN A 239 -1.73 -3.46 12.20
N SER A 240 -1.85 -3.03 13.46
CA SER A 240 -1.46 -3.83 14.62
C SER A 240 -2.33 -5.07 14.79
N PHE A 241 -3.63 -5.00 14.50
CA PHE A 241 -4.51 -6.17 14.47
C PHE A 241 -4.09 -7.18 13.39
N LEU A 242 -3.93 -6.73 12.15
CA LEU A 242 -3.53 -7.58 11.02
C LEU A 242 -2.14 -8.21 11.23
N LYS A 243 -1.21 -7.45 11.80
CA LYS A 243 0.15 -7.91 12.10
C LYS A 243 0.17 -9.12 13.04
N LEU A 244 -0.80 -9.27 13.94
CA LEU A 244 -0.88 -10.42 14.87
C LEU A 244 -0.90 -11.76 14.15
N VAL A 245 -1.50 -11.81 12.97
CA VAL A 245 -1.61 -13.03 12.17
C VAL A 245 -0.63 -12.98 11.00
N ALA A 246 -0.61 -11.89 10.24
CA ALA A 246 0.20 -11.80 9.02
C ALA A 246 1.70 -12.01 9.29
N TYR A 247 2.21 -11.58 10.45
CA TYR A 247 3.61 -11.75 10.83
C TYR A 247 4.00 -13.23 10.95
N ASP A 248 3.12 -14.05 11.53
CA ASP A 248 3.36 -15.50 11.71
C ASP A 248 3.37 -16.25 10.37
N PHE A 249 2.74 -15.69 9.33
CA PHE A 249 2.84 -16.17 7.93
C PHE A 249 4.04 -15.58 7.16
N GLY A 250 4.93 -14.83 7.82
CA GLY A 250 6.09 -14.20 7.19
C GLY A 250 5.74 -12.96 6.36
N CYS A 251 4.64 -12.29 6.68
CA CYS A 251 4.18 -11.09 6.00
C CYS A 251 4.18 -9.87 6.93
N SER A 252 4.25 -8.67 6.35
CA SER A 252 4.21 -7.40 7.08
C SER A 252 3.24 -6.44 6.41
N VAL A 253 2.42 -5.77 7.21
CA VAL A 253 1.60 -4.66 6.74
C VAL A 253 2.50 -3.42 6.64
N THR A 254 2.58 -2.79 5.47
CA THR A 254 3.49 -1.67 5.24
C THR A 254 2.84 -0.62 4.34
N GLY A 255 3.01 0.65 4.71
CA GLY A 255 2.62 1.77 3.88
C GLY A 255 3.42 1.81 2.57
N PRO A 256 2.80 2.21 1.46
CA PRO A 256 3.47 2.21 0.17
C PRO A 256 4.50 3.34 0.10
N ARG A 257 5.70 3.07 -0.45
CA ARG A 257 6.76 4.09 -0.62
C ARG A 257 6.54 4.99 -1.84
N THR A 258 5.71 4.51 -2.77
CA THR A 258 5.25 5.23 -3.95
C THR A 258 3.73 5.26 -3.89
N GLU A 259 3.11 6.34 -4.36
CA GLU A 259 1.65 6.46 -4.36
C GLU A 259 1.01 5.32 -5.18
N PRO A 260 0.09 4.52 -4.59
CA PRO A 260 -0.65 3.51 -5.33
C PRO A 260 -1.60 4.17 -6.34
N ARG A 261 -1.50 3.75 -7.61
CA ARG A 261 -2.25 4.34 -8.72
C ARG A 261 -2.91 3.28 -9.58
N LEU A 262 -4.22 3.42 -9.79
CA LEU A 262 -4.98 2.64 -10.76
C LEU A 262 -4.85 3.31 -12.12
N TYR A 263 -4.04 2.75 -13.01
CA TYR A 263 -3.83 3.30 -14.34
C TYR A 263 -4.96 2.94 -15.30
N LEU A 264 -5.39 3.94 -16.07
CA LEU A 264 -6.35 3.84 -17.15
C LEU A 264 -5.71 4.34 -18.43
N ASN A 265 -5.40 3.43 -19.36
CA ASN A 265 -4.69 3.72 -20.60
C ASN A 265 -5.66 3.58 -21.79
N SER A 266 -5.68 4.58 -22.67
CA SER A 266 -6.40 4.46 -23.93
C SER A 266 -5.57 3.69 -24.97
N PRO A 267 -6.21 3.02 -25.94
CA PRO A 267 -5.52 2.36 -27.04
C PRO A 267 -4.58 3.32 -27.79
N SER A 268 -3.46 2.79 -28.28
CA SER A 268 -2.54 3.55 -29.12
C SER A 268 -3.24 4.04 -30.39
N MET A 269 -3.04 5.31 -30.72
CA MET A 269 -3.61 5.92 -31.93
C MET A 269 -2.60 5.81 -33.07
N VAL A 270 -3.07 5.43 -34.26
CA VAL A 270 -2.29 5.61 -35.48
C VAL A 270 -2.26 7.11 -35.77
N ALA A 271 -1.07 7.69 -35.94
CA ALA A 271 -0.95 9.10 -36.29
C ALA A 271 -1.69 9.37 -37.61
N PRO A 272 -2.46 10.48 -37.73
CA PRO A 272 -3.04 10.85 -39.01
C PRO A 272 -1.92 11.00 -40.05
N VAL A 273 -2.06 10.36 -41.21
CA VAL A 273 -1.22 10.65 -42.36
C VAL A 273 -1.51 12.13 -42.72
N PRO A 274 -0.49 13.00 -42.84
CA PRO A 274 -0.74 14.37 -43.25
C PRO A 274 -1.37 14.35 -44.64
N ASP A 275 -2.57 14.92 -44.79
CA ASP A 275 -3.25 15.08 -46.07
C ASP A 275 -2.39 15.95 -46.99
N THR A 276 -1.58 15.32 -47.85
CA THR A 276 -0.96 15.97 -49.00
C THR A 276 -1.98 16.05 -50.13
N THR A 277 -3.09 16.74 -49.90
CA THR A 277 -4.10 17.02 -50.95
C THR A 277 -4.55 18.47 -50.88
N SER A 278 -3.63 19.40 -51.08
CA SER A 278 -3.95 20.72 -51.65
C SER A 278 -2.66 21.43 -52.06
N ASP A 279 -2.13 21.10 -53.25
CA ASP A 279 -1.46 22.08 -54.12
C ASP A 279 -1.28 21.49 -55.53
N PRO A 280 -2.10 21.88 -56.53
CA PRO A 280 -1.91 21.44 -57.90
C PRO A 280 -0.95 22.41 -58.61
N LYS A 281 0.37 22.28 -58.39
CA LYS A 281 1.43 22.78 -59.31
C LYS A 281 2.84 22.44 -58.81
N SER A 282 3.32 21.23 -59.10
CA SER A 282 4.73 21.01 -59.43
C SER A 282 4.91 19.63 -60.04
N THR A 283 5.28 19.62 -61.32
CA THR A 283 5.70 18.44 -62.06
C THR A 283 7.12 18.06 -61.63
N SER A 284 7.28 17.00 -60.85
CA SER A 284 8.54 16.24 -60.78
C SER A 284 8.29 14.81 -60.29
N MET A 285 9.01 13.87 -60.91
CA MET A 285 8.90 12.40 -60.90
C MET A 285 8.75 11.72 -59.51
N PRO A 286 8.18 10.50 -59.45
CA PRO A 286 7.98 9.77 -58.19
C PRO A 286 9.29 9.08 -57.77
N GLU A 287 9.91 9.56 -56.70
CA GLU A 287 10.91 8.79 -55.95
C GLU A 287 10.20 7.87 -54.96
N VAL A 288 10.66 6.63 -54.89
CA VAL A 288 10.08 5.50 -54.16
C VAL A 288 9.71 5.90 -52.73
N ALA A 289 8.40 5.98 -52.47
CA ALA A 289 7.86 6.14 -51.14
C ALA A 289 8.29 4.95 -50.28
N THR A 290 9.34 5.14 -49.49
CA THR A 290 9.61 4.30 -48.34
C THR A 290 8.37 4.35 -47.45
N LEU A 291 7.74 3.20 -47.23
CA LEU A 291 6.67 2.99 -46.27
C LEU A 291 7.18 3.44 -44.90
N SER A 292 6.99 4.72 -44.58
CA SER A 292 7.19 5.26 -43.24
C SER A 292 6.11 4.63 -42.37
N GLN A 293 6.46 3.51 -41.74
CA GLN A 293 5.66 2.89 -40.69
C GLN A 293 5.33 3.98 -39.67
N ALA A 294 4.08 4.45 -39.68
CA ALA A 294 3.60 5.42 -38.72
C ALA A 294 3.78 4.81 -37.33
N VAL A 295 4.72 5.33 -36.55
CA VAL A 295 4.97 4.86 -35.19
C VAL A 295 3.69 5.11 -34.37
N PRO A 296 3.02 4.08 -33.84
CA PRO A 296 1.81 4.25 -33.06
C PRO A 296 2.10 5.16 -31.87
N LEU A 297 1.34 6.25 -31.73
CA LEU A 297 1.47 7.13 -30.58
C LEU A 297 0.69 6.51 -29.41
N PRO A 298 1.27 6.43 -28.20
CA PRO A 298 0.55 5.93 -27.04
C PRO A 298 -0.69 6.79 -26.80
N GLY A 299 -1.84 6.15 -26.57
CA GLY A 299 -3.07 6.85 -26.21
C GLY A 299 -2.93 7.60 -24.89
N PRO A 300 -3.83 8.56 -24.59
CA PRO A 300 -3.79 9.28 -23.33
C PRO A 300 -3.93 8.32 -22.13
N SER A 301 -3.18 8.61 -21.07
CA SER A 301 -3.20 7.86 -19.81
C SER A 301 -3.69 8.76 -18.67
N SER A 302 -4.42 8.17 -17.73
CA SER A 302 -4.92 8.80 -16.51
C SER A 302 -4.84 7.80 -15.36
N TYR A 303 -5.01 8.24 -14.13
CA TYR A 303 -5.02 7.34 -12.99
C TYR A 303 -5.91 7.83 -11.85
N PHE A 304 -6.39 6.90 -11.03
CA PHE A 304 -6.92 7.20 -9.70
C PHE A 304 -5.87 6.88 -8.65
N SER A 305 -5.66 7.78 -7.70
CA SER A 305 -4.84 7.50 -6.52
C SER A 305 -5.64 6.70 -5.48
N SER A 306 -4.92 5.94 -4.66
CA SER A 306 -5.50 5.24 -3.52
C SER A 306 -4.60 5.35 -2.31
N ASP A 307 -5.20 5.61 -1.15
CA ASP A 307 -4.51 5.64 0.14
C ASP A 307 -4.39 4.23 0.76
N CYS A 308 -4.62 3.18 -0.02
CA CYS A 308 -4.49 1.81 0.47
C CYS A 308 -3.04 1.50 0.85
N THR A 309 -2.87 0.79 1.96
CA THR A 309 -1.62 0.12 2.29
C THR A 309 -1.68 -1.34 1.86
N PHE A 310 -0.56 -2.06 1.98
CA PHE A 310 -0.51 -3.44 1.52
C PHE A 310 0.08 -4.37 2.58
N ILE A 311 -0.36 -5.61 2.55
CA ILE A 311 0.34 -6.72 3.16
C ILE A 311 1.38 -7.21 2.16
N PHE A 312 2.65 -7.18 2.53
CA PHE A 312 3.73 -7.73 1.72
C PHE A 312 4.33 -8.95 2.39
N ARG A 313 4.82 -9.88 1.58
CA ARG A 313 5.65 -10.98 2.04
C ARG A 313 7.06 -10.48 2.31
N THR A 314 7.63 -10.92 3.43
CA THR A 314 9.03 -10.66 3.76
C THR A 314 9.92 -11.44 2.78
N PRO A 315 11.00 -10.86 2.23
CA PRO A 315 11.88 -11.58 1.33
C PRO A 315 12.46 -12.84 1.97
N ARG A 316 12.69 -13.87 1.15
CA ARG A 316 13.26 -15.14 1.62
C ARG A 316 14.69 -14.99 2.16
N THR A 317 15.49 -14.07 1.61
CA THR A 317 16.88 -13.88 2.00
C THR A 317 17.05 -12.74 2.99
N ARG A 318 17.92 -12.95 3.98
CA ARG A 318 18.22 -11.95 5.02
C ARG A 318 18.85 -10.70 4.43
N GLU A 319 19.62 -10.83 3.36
CA GLU A 319 20.26 -9.73 2.62
C GLU A 319 19.20 -8.83 1.98
N ALA A 320 18.21 -9.42 1.30
CA ALA A 320 17.12 -8.67 0.69
C ALA A 320 16.27 -7.94 1.74
N ALA A 321 15.97 -8.61 2.86
CA ALA A 321 15.27 -7.99 3.98
C ALA A 321 16.04 -6.79 4.56
N ARG A 322 17.36 -6.92 4.77
CA ARG A 322 18.22 -5.80 5.22
C ARG A 322 18.26 -4.63 4.24
N GLN A 323 18.11 -4.90 2.94
CA GLN A 323 18.02 -3.86 1.92
C GLN A 323 16.64 -3.17 1.84
N GLY A 324 15.69 -3.59 2.68
CA GLY A 324 14.33 -3.08 2.72
C GLY A 324 13.45 -3.56 1.57
N LEU A 325 13.82 -4.67 0.91
CA LEU A 325 13.00 -5.26 -0.15
C LEU A 325 11.73 -5.90 0.42
N CYS A 326 10.67 -5.92 -0.36
CA CYS A 326 9.44 -6.66 -0.05
C CYS A 326 8.87 -7.33 -1.32
N GLU A 327 8.06 -8.36 -1.14
CA GLU A 327 7.45 -9.15 -2.23
C GLU A 327 5.92 -9.08 -2.15
N GLY A 328 5.23 -8.93 -3.28
CA GLY A 328 3.76 -8.88 -3.33
C GLY A 328 3.23 -7.74 -4.20
N PRO A 329 2.10 -7.10 -3.87
CA PRO A 329 1.32 -7.21 -2.63
C PRO A 329 0.54 -8.52 -2.48
N VAL A 330 0.44 -9.01 -1.24
CA VAL A 330 -0.37 -10.18 -0.84
C VAL A 330 -1.83 -9.79 -0.62
N ALA A 331 -2.11 -8.63 -0.05
CA ALA A 331 -3.48 -8.11 0.08
C ALA A 331 -3.44 -6.58 0.21
N ALA A 332 -4.57 -5.92 0.00
CA ALA A 332 -4.73 -4.49 0.24
C ALA A 332 -5.35 -4.24 1.62
N VAL A 333 -5.05 -3.10 2.21
CA VAL A 333 -5.69 -2.60 3.43
C VAL A 333 -6.16 -1.17 3.18
N SER A 334 -7.47 -0.97 3.25
CA SER A 334 -8.14 0.31 3.01
C SER A 334 -8.77 0.80 4.31
N ALA A 335 -8.02 1.60 5.08
CA ALA A 335 -8.51 2.24 6.30
C ALA A 335 -9.00 3.65 5.96
N ARG A 336 -10.32 3.84 5.92
CA ARG A 336 -10.91 5.12 5.49
C ARG A 336 -10.92 6.14 6.62
N HIS A 337 -10.64 7.40 6.28
CA HIS A 337 -10.69 8.54 7.20
C HIS A 337 -12.10 9.10 7.41
N THR A 338 -13.09 8.65 6.63
CA THR A 338 -14.49 9.07 6.78
C THR A 338 -14.99 8.77 8.20
N THR A 339 -15.69 9.75 8.77
CA THR A 339 -16.17 9.74 10.17
C THR A 339 -17.69 9.76 10.28
N THR A 340 -18.39 9.96 9.16
CA THR A 340 -19.85 10.08 9.13
C THR A 340 -20.41 9.30 7.95
N PHE A 341 -21.37 8.43 8.21
CA PHE A 341 -22.33 7.95 7.22
C PHE A 341 -23.72 8.29 7.74
N PRO A 342 -24.67 8.67 6.87
CA PRO A 342 -26.04 8.83 7.31
C PRO A 342 -26.62 7.47 7.73
N PRO A 343 -27.61 7.48 8.64
CA PRO A 343 -28.32 6.26 8.98
C PRO A 343 -28.97 5.67 7.72
N SER A 344 -29.01 4.35 7.66
CA SER A 344 -29.78 3.66 6.63
C SER A 344 -31.25 3.82 6.99
N ASP A 345 -32.04 4.53 6.16
CA ASP A 345 -33.48 4.65 6.38
C ASP A 345 -34.16 3.32 6.03
N PRO A 346 -34.72 2.57 7.00
CA PRO A 346 -35.34 1.27 6.74
C PRO A 346 -36.68 1.40 5.99
N ILE A 347 -37.34 2.55 6.10
CA ILE A 347 -38.65 2.84 5.48
C ILE A 347 -38.49 3.21 3.99
N ASN A 348 -37.33 3.77 3.63
CA ASN A 348 -37.07 4.43 2.35
C ASN A 348 -35.91 3.76 1.59
N SER A 349 -35.83 2.43 1.62
CA SER A 349 -34.84 1.65 0.87
C SER A 349 -34.94 1.80 -0.67
N ASN A 350 -35.94 2.54 -1.15
CA ASN A 350 -36.15 2.94 -2.55
C ASN A 350 -35.52 4.31 -2.90
N LEU A 351 -34.99 5.07 -1.92
CA LEU A 351 -34.26 6.31 -2.23
C LEU A 351 -32.87 6.01 -2.80
N SER A 352 -32.39 6.91 -3.66
CA SER A 352 -31.05 6.87 -4.25
C SER A 352 -29.99 6.64 -3.17
N PRO A 353 -29.01 5.75 -3.41
CA PRO A 353 -27.97 5.44 -2.44
C PRO A 353 -27.22 6.71 -2.02
N HIS A 354 -26.90 6.84 -0.74
CA HIS A 354 -26.16 8.01 -0.26
C HIS A 354 -24.79 8.09 -0.95
N PRO A 355 -24.38 9.25 -1.48
CA PRO A 355 -23.15 9.39 -2.27
C PRO A 355 -21.90 8.91 -1.52
N ASP A 356 -21.83 9.11 -0.20
CA ASP A 356 -20.68 8.63 0.58
C ASP A 356 -20.57 7.10 0.57
N SER A 357 -21.67 6.36 0.61
CA SER A 357 -21.68 4.89 0.55
C SER A 357 -21.34 4.37 -0.85
N VAL A 358 -21.65 5.14 -1.90
CA VAL A 358 -21.23 4.85 -3.28
C VAL A 358 -19.70 5.03 -3.41
N VAL A 359 -19.17 6.15 -2.93
CA VAL A 359 -17.72 6.43 -2.91
C VAL A 359 -16.96 5.43 -2.04
N ASP A 360 -17.58 4.99 -0.96
CA ASP A 360 -17.06 3.98 -0.03
C ASP A 360 -16.69 2.67 -0.73
N LEU A 361 -17.64 2.10 -1.47
CA LEU A 361 -17.45 0.91 -2.30
C LEU A 361 -16.44 1.18 -3.41
N ALA A 362 -16.51 2.35 -4.05
CA ALA A 362 -15.57 2.71 -5.11
C ALA A 362 -14.10 2.67 -4.61
N ARG A 363 -13.83 3.15 -3.39
CA ARG A 363 -12.49 3.08 -2.79
C ARG A 363 -12.01 1.64 -2.58
N GLU A 364 -12.90 0.72 -2.23
CA GLU A 364 -12.57 -0.70 -2.07
C GLU A 364 -12.28 -1.37 -3.41
N ILE A 365 -13.10 -1.08 -4.43
CA ILE A 365 -12.87 -1.56 -5.81
C ILE A 365 -11.56 -1.00 -6.36
N VAL A 366 -11.27 0.29 -6.15
CA VAL A 366 -9.98 0.88 -6.55
C VAL A 366 -8.82 0.19 -5.83
N ALA A 367 -8.90 -0.05 -4.51
CA ALA A 367 -7.85 -0.77 -3.79
C ALA A 367 -7.63 -2.19 -4.34
N ALA A 368 -8.71 -2.91 -4.68
CA ALA A 368 -8.61 -4.22 -5.31
C ALA A 368 -7.95 -4.16 -6.69
N LEU A 369 -8.39 -3.25 -7.57
CA LEU A 369 -7.86 -3.10 -8.92
C LEU A 369 -6.42 -2.61 -8.94
N VAL A 370 -6.03 -1.70 -8.03
CA VAL A 370 -4.63 -1.30 -7.83
C VAL A 370 -3.78 -2.50 -7.45
N THR A 371 -4.27 -3.35 -6.54
CA THR A 371 -3.56 -4.55 -6.09
C THR A 371 -3.40 -5.55 -7.24
N ALA A 372 -4.46 -5.76 -8.04
CA ALA A 372 -4.42 -6.59 -9.24
C ALA A 372 -3.42 -6.04 -10.28
N GLN A 373 -3.42 -4.73 -10.55
CA GLN A 373 -2.43 -4.11 -11.43
C GLN A 373 -1.01 -4.26 -10.89
N HIS A 374 -0.79 -4.06 -9.58
CA HIS A 374 0.52 -4.24 -8.95
C HIS A 374 1.01 -5.69 -9.11
N ARG A 375 0.17 -6.68 -8.83
CA ARG A 375 0.50 -8.10 -9.02
C ARG A 375 0.81 -8.45 -10.48
N ALA A 376 0.09 -7.85 -11.43
CA ALA A 376 0.30 -8.04 -12.87
C ALA A 376 1.60 -7.38 -13.41
N ARG A 377 2.37 -6.65 -12.57
CA ARG A 377 3.68 -6.09 -12.95
C ARG A 377 4.80 -7.13 -12.96
N GLU A 378 4.56 -8.33 -12.44
CA GLU A 378 5.56 -9.40 -12.44
C GLU A 378 6.10 -9.65 -13.86
N GLY A 379 7.42 -9.72 -13.99
CA GLY A 379 8.10 -9.92 -15.28
C GLY A 379 7.99 -8.76 -16.28
N ARG A 380 7.30 -7.65 -15.91
CA ARG A 380 7.15 -6.48 -16.78
C ARG A 380 8.15 -5.38 -16.41
N VAL A 381 8.37 -4.47 -17.35
CA VAL A 381 9.18 -3.26 -17.15
C VAL A 381 8.25 -2.06 -17.06
N GLU A 382 8.55 -1.14 -16.14
CA GLU A 382 7.76 0.07 -15.98
C GLU A 382 7.76 0.91 -17.28
N ARG A 383 6.57 1.09 -17.87
CA ARG A 383 6.32 2.10 -18.88
C ARG A 383 6.13 3.46 -18.19
N ARG A 384 7.17 4.28 -18.19
CA ARG A 384 7.09 5.66 -17.68
C ARG A 384 6.32 6.55 -18.66
N ILE A 385 5.12 6.98 -18.26
CA ILE A 385 4.29 7.91 -19.04
C ILE A 385 5.09 9.18 -19.30
N GLY A 386 5.08 9.66 -20.55
CA GLY A 386 5.81 10.87 -20.92
C GLY A 386 7.32 10.70 -21.09
N LYS A 387 7.88 9.52 -20.78
CA LYS A 387 9.28 9.22 -21.06
C LYS A 387 9.50 9.34 -22.58
N ASP A 388 10.58 10.02 -22.94
CA ASP A 388 10.99 10.28 -24.32
C ASP A 388 10.00 11.15 -25.15
N SER A 389 8.91 11.62 -24.54
CA SER A 389 7.92 12.45 -25.21
C SER A 389 8.50 13.82 -25.57
N TRP A 390 8.05 14.37 -26.70
CA TRP A 390 8.58 15.61 -27.27
C TRP A 390 8.60 16.77 -26.26
N TRP A 391 7.61 16.83 -25.38
CA TRP A 391 7.46 17.88 -24.37
C TRP A 391 8.47 17.79 -23.22
N ALA A 392 9.15 16.65 -23.08
CA ALA A 392 10.22 16.37 -22.11
C ALA A 392 11.62 16.30 -22.77
N THR A 393 11.69 16.00 -24.08
CA THR A 393 12.97 15.79 -24.80
C THR A 393 13.34 16.90 -25.76
N LYS A 394 12.37 17.52 -26.45
CA LYS A 394 12.65 18.57 -27.43
C LYS A 394 12.86 19.92 -26.74
N LYS A 395 13.82 20.67 -27.27
CA LYS A 395 14.05 22.08 -26.91
C LYS A 395 12.80 22.88 -27.28
N ARG A 396 12.23 23.60 -26.31
CA ARG A 396 11.15 24.57 -26.57
C ARG A 396 11.76 25.87 -27.07
N TRP A 397 10.95 26.72 -27.71
CA TRP A 397 11.41 27.98 -28.32
C TRP A 397 12.26 28.76 -27.30
N GLY A 398 13.57 28.78 -27.56
CA GLY A 398 14.55 29.51 -26.75
C GLY A 398 15.19 28.85 -25.53
N GLY A 399 15.27 27.52 -25.42
CA GLY A 399 16.18 26.95 -24.42
C GLY A 399 16.58 25.49 -24.59
N GLY A 400 17.51 25.03 -23.74
CA GLY A 400 18.18 23.72 -23.79
C GLY A 400 17.27 22.49 -23.68
N ILE A 401 17.87 21.29 -23.67
CA ILE A 401 17.15 20.00 -23.66
C ILE A 401 16.28 19.91 -22.38
N GLY A 402 14.97 19.72 -22.54
CA GLY A 402 13.97 19.84 -21.46
C GLY A 402 13.47 21.29 -21.24
N GLY A 403 13.18 22.01 -22.32
CA GLY A 403 13.28 23.47 -22.41
C GLY A 403 12.60 24.32 -21.32
N PRO A 404 13.25 25.43 -20.90
CA PRO A 404 12.71 26.42 -19.97
C PRO A 404 11.46 27.13 -20.53
N ILE A 405 10.62 27.63 -19.63
CA ILE A 405 9.42 28.43 -19.93
C ILE A 405 9.74 29.92 -19.75
N GLY A 406 9.82 30.70 -20.82
CA GLY A 406 9.84 32.17 -20.76
C GLY A 406 10.90 32.87 -21.63
N ARG A 407 11.01 34.20 -21.47
CA ARG A 407 11.90 35.11 -22.23
C ARG A 407 13.41 35.03 -21.86
N GLU A 408 13.82 34.13 -20.97
CA GLU A 408 15.22 34.00 -20.52
C GLU A 408 16.21 33.36 -21.52
N VAL A 409 15.72 33.00 -22.71
CA VAL A 409 16.54 32.65 -23.89
C VAL A 409 17.67 33.67 -24.10
N GLU A 410 17.32 34.95 -23.96
CA GLU A 410 18.18 36.08 -24.31
C GLU A 410 19.34 36.29 -23.32
N LEU A 411 19.13 35.96 -22.04
CA LEU A 411 20.17 36.04 -20.99
C LEU A 411 21.20 34.91 -21.12
N SER A 412 20.77 33.76 -21.64
CA SER A 412 21.64 32.59 -21.86
C SER A 412 22.57 32.81 -23.06
N SER A 413 22.09 33.48 -24.12
CA SER A 413 22.91 33.88 -25.27
C SER A 413 23.88 35.03 -24.96
N ALA A 414 23.58 35.88 -23.97
CA ALA A 414 24.45 37.00 -23.60
C ALA A 414 25.75 36.56 -22.86
N THR A 415 25.78 35.33 -22.32
CA THR A 415 26.95 34.82 -21.58
C THR A 415 27.93 34.03 -22.47
N SER A 416 27.58 33.74 -23.73
CA SER A 416 28.44 33.00 -24.66
C SER A 416 29.34 33.88 -25.56
N THR A 417 29.32 35.20 -25.43
CA THR A 417 30.04 36.12 -26.35
C THR A 417 31.41 36.60 -25.84
N SER A 418 32.03 35.91 -24.89
CA SER A 418 33.40 36.25 -24.47
C SER A 418 34.25 35.00 -24.23
N ILE A 419 34.84 34.50 -25.31
CA ILE A 419 36.28 34.16 -25.43
C ILE A 419 36.55 33.98 -26.93
N GLY A 420 37.31 34.93 -27.47
CA GLY A 420 37.74 34.96 -28.86
C GLY A 420 38.91 34.00 -29.14
N THR A 421 38.94 33.63 -30.41
CA THR A 421 39.87 32.83 -31.20
C THR A 421 41.34 33.24 -31.09
N VAL A 422 42.26 32.27 -31.10
CA VAL A 422 43.54 32.38 -31.82
C VAL A 422 43.80 31.05 -32.52
N GLU A 423 43.76 31.07 -33.86
CA GLU A 423 44.25 30.03 -34.76
C GLU A 423 45.77 30.14 -34.94
N GLY A 424 46.42 29.02 -35.27
CA GLY A 424 47.77 29.02 -35.84
C GLY A 424 48.40 27.64 -36.03
N GLY A 425 48.23 27.06 -37.24
CA GLY A 425 49.36 26.52 -38.02
C GLY A 425 49.67 25.01 -38.00
N ASP A 426 49.21 24.32 -39.05
CA ASP A 426 49.66 23.09 -39.73
C ASP A 426 51.01 22.42 -39.38
N ARG A 427 51.01 21.07 -39.39
CA ARG A 427 51.73 20.24 -40.41
C ARG A 427 51.47 18.72 -40.28
N ARG A 428 51.33 18.09 -41.45
CA ARG A 428 51.21 16.65 -41.73
C ARG A 428 52.47 15.86 -41.34
N SER A 429 52.33 14.58 -40.95
CA SER A 429 52.76 13.40 -41.73
C SER A 429 53.00 12.12 -40.89
N SER A 430 52.84 11.02 -41.60
CA SER A 430 53.01 9.59 -41.31
C SER A 430 54.41 9.13 -40.84
N GLY A 431 54.48 7.94 -40.19
CA GLY A 431 55.53 6.95 -40.49
C GLY A 431 56.35 6.37 -39.33
N SER A 432 56.14 5.06 -39.11
CA SER A 432 57.06 3.97 -38.69
C SER A 432 58.12 4.11 -37.58
N SER A 433 58.02 3.17 -36.63
CA SER A 433 59.02 2.16 -36.20
C SER A 433 60.43 2.57 -35.71
N LYS A 434 60.74 2.20 -34.44
CA LYS A 434 61.78 1.20 -34.03
C LYS A 434 61.89 1.12 -32.49
N GLU A 435 61.63 -0.04 -31.89
CA GLU A 435 62.62 -1.02 -31.33
C GLU A 435 63.29 -0.57 -30.02
N ARG A 436 63.02 -1.21 -28.87
CA ARG A 436 63.64 -2.43 -28.29
C ARG A 436 62.83 -2.76 -27.01
N SER A 437 62.71 -3.97 -26.46
CA SER A 437 63.41 -5.25 -26.64
C SER A 437 62.59 -6.39 -26.00
N ARG A 438 62.71 -7.55 -26.65
CA ARG A 438 62.25 -8.94 -26.42
C ARG A 438 62.33 -9.48 -24.96
N LEU A 439 61.30 -10.22 -24.49
CA LEU A 439 61.08 -11.71 -24.46
C LEU A 439 61.98 -12.47 -23.46
N ALA A 440 61.63 -13.57 -22.77
CA ALA A 440 60.39 -14.33 -22.55
C ALA A 440 60.68 -15.51 -21.58
N ALA A 441 59.59 -16.08 -21.01
CA ALA A 441 59.35 -17.51 -20.70
C ALA A 441 60.19 -18.16 -19.57
N SER A 442 59.77 -19.23 -18.85
CA SER A 442 58.63 -20.16 -18.90
C SER A 442 58.66 -21.08 -17.65
N LEU A 443 57.48 -21.53 -17.16
CA LEU A 443 57.04 -22.89 -16.71
C LEU A 443 58.07 -23.84 -16.01
N VAL A 444 57.79 -24.65 -14.96
CA VAL A 444 56.73 -25.67 -14.67
C VAL A 444 56.82 -26.09 -13.16
N GLU A 445 55.69 -26.57 -12.61
CA GLU A 445 55.37 -27.47 -11.45
C GLU A 445 56.37 -28.63 -11.06
N PRO A 446 56.12 -29.59 -10.10
CA PRO A 446 54.94 -29.94 -9.24
C PRO A 446 55.23 -30.46 -7.77
N THR A 447 54.17 -30.93 -7.08
CA THR A 447 54.04 -32.10 -6.14
C THR A 447 53.67 -31.93 -4.64
N LYS A 448 52.74 -32.80 -4.20
CA LYS A 448 52.12 -33.11 -2.87
C LYS A 448 52.85 -34.29 -2.18
N PRO A 449 52.70 -34.65 -0.87
CA PRO A 449 51.49 -35.28 -0.23
C PRO A 449 51.22 -34.91 1.29
N THR A 450 49.99 -34.92 1.86
CA THR A 450 49.24 -35.95 2.69
C THR A 450 49.92 -36.32 4.06
N VAL A 451 49.34 -36.39 5.29
CA VAL A 451 48.20 -37.16 5.91
C VAL A 451 47.94 -36.76 7.42
N ALA A 452 46.69 -36.95 7.91
CA ALA A 452 46.13 -37.20 9.29
C ALA A 452 46.29 -36.16 10.43
N GLY A 453 45.41 -36.01 11.45
CA GLY A 453 44.24 -36.69 12.04
C GLY A 453 44.12 -36.10 13.47
N GLU A 454 42.97 -35.71 14.04
CA GLU A 454 42.03 -36.50 14.86
C GLU A 454 41.14 -35.50 15.66
N GLU A 455 39.88 -35.86 15.91
CA GLU A 455 39.00 -35.36 16.99
C GLU A 455 39.10 -36.36 18.17
N PRO A 456 38.79 -36.05 19.46
CA PRO A 456 37.39 -36.04 19.89
C PRO A 456 37.01 -35.25 21.19
N ALA A 457 35.68 -35.07 21.37
CA ALA A 457 34.86 -35.25 22.59
C ALA A 457 34.87 -34.30 23.83
N ARG A 458 33.69 -33.66 24.03
CA ARG A 458 32.69 -33.68 25.15
C ARG A 458 33.05 -33.61 26.66
N LEU A 459 32.07 -33.03 27.40
CA LEU A 459 31.77 -32.98 28.86
C LEU A 459 32.26 -31.72 29.59
N GLY A 460 31.52 -31.06 30.49
CA GLY A 460 30.19 -31.23 31.09
C GLY A 460 30.13 -30.33 32.35
N SER A 461 28.92 -30.10 32.90
CA SER A 461 28.59 -29.63 34.28
C SER A 461 29.08 -28.21 34.70
N ASP A 462 28.50 -27.47 35.63
CA ASP A 462 27.22 -27.37 36.36
C ASP A 462 27.35 -26.08 37.23
N LEU A 463 26.21 -25.46 37.58
CA LEU A 463 25.90 -24.77 38.84
C LEU A 463 26.93 -23.79 39.47
N ASN A 464 26.56 -22.52 39.68
CA ASN A 464 26.00 -22.06 40.96
C ASN A 464 25.70 -20.55 41.03
N SER A 465 24.83 -20.26 41.98
CA SER A 465 24.19 -19.01 42.37
C SER A 465 25.05 -18.01 43.16
N GLU A 466 24.54 -16.77 43.17
CA GLU A 466 24.41 -15.85 44.30
C GLU A 466 25.52 -14.85 44.72
N THR A 467 25.01 -13.64 45.00
CA THR A 467 25.50 -12.53 45.87
C THR A 467 26.41 -11.44 45.27
N GLY A 468 25.96 -10.17 45.41
CA GLY A 468 26.66 -8.91 45.04
C GLY A 468 27.69 -8.45 46.11
N PRO A 469 27.98 -7.14 46.32
CA PRO A 469 27.43 -5.94 45.68
C PRO A 469 28.46 -4.79 45.36
N ASN A 470 27.96 -3.76 44.65
CA ASN A 470 28.27 -2.32 44.77
C ASN A 470 29.69 -1.76 44.46
N ARG A 471 29.83 -0.97 43.39
CA ARG A 471 30.58 0.31 43.40
C ARG A 471 30.22 1.25 42.24
N LYS A 472 30.35 2.55 42.53
CA LYS A 472 29.73 3.76 41.95
C LYS A 472 30.53 4.42 40.80
N ILE A 473 29.82 4.94 39.77
CA ILE A 473 29.76 6.35 39.21
C ILE A 473 31.10 7.03 38.75
N PRO A 474 31.20 8.05 37.82
CA PRO A 474 30.20 8.76 36.96
C PRO A 474 30.54 8.88 35.46
N GLY A 475 29.53 9.27 34.66
CA GLY A 475 29.68 9.86 33.31
C GLY A 475 29.37 11.37 33.29
N PRO A 476 29.80 12.14 32.27
CA PRO A 476 29.63 13.58 32.22
C PRO A 476 28.39 14.05 31.45
N VAL A 477 27.88 15.19 31.92
CA VAL A 477 26.72 15.97 31.47
C VAL A 477 27.15 17.01 30.42
N ILE A 478 26.38 17.21 29.35
CA ILE A 478 26.43 18.45 28.55
C ILE A 478 25.00 18.95 28.29
N ARG A 479 24.77 20.21 28.67
CA ARG A 479 23.53 21.00 28.53
C ARG A 479 23.48 21.75 27.20
N ALA A 480 22.26 21.98 26.72
CA ALA A 480 21.90 22.81 25.57
C ALA A 480 21.69 24.29 25.93
N ALA A 481 21.85 25.19 24.95
CA ALA A 481 21.31 26.55 24.96
C ALA A 481 21.04 27.07 23.53
N SER A 482 19.96 27.84 23.37
CA SER A 482 19.41 28.45 22.14
C SER A 482 19.87 29.91 21.96
N PRO A 483 19.59 30.58 20.82
CA PRO A 483 20.31 31.78 20.37
C PRO A 483 19.55 33.12 20.57
N SER A 484 20.28 34.24 20.63
CA SER A 484 19.73 35.58 20.37
C SER A 484 20.80 36.64 20.03
N SER A 485 20.37 37.62 19.22
CA SER A 485 20.85 39.02 19.02
C SER A 485 22.13 39.34 18.21
N SER A 486 21.93 40.10 17.12
CA SER A 486 22.84 41.08 16.47
C SER A 486 22.66 42.48 17.17
N PRO A 487 23.31 43.63 16.81
CA PRO A 487 24.09 43.97 15.60
C PRO A 487 25.32 44.96 15.74
N SER A 488 25.99 45.17 14.59
CA SER A 488 26.59 46.43 14.03
C SER A 488 27.88 47.10 14.55
N LEU A 489 28.72 47.53 13.57
CA LEU A 489 29.43 48.83 13.33
C LEU A 489 30.89 48.63 12.83
N SER A 490 31.19 48.86 11.53
CA SER A 490 31.79 50.08 10.89
C SER A 490 33.22 50.43 11.36
N ALA A 491 34.21 50.87 10.60
CA ALA A 491 34.49 51.14 9.18
C ALA A 491 35.99 51.55 9.05
N SER A 492 36.60 51.42 7.86
CA SER A 492 37.69 52.24 7.24
C SER A 492 39.03 52.46 8.00
N GLY A 493 40.24 52.40 7.43
CA GLY A 493 40.76 52.21 6.07
C GLY A 493 42.29 52.50 5.99
N ARG A 494 42.96 51.94 4.96
CA ARG A 494 44.23 52.31 4.24
C ARG A 494 45.54 52.56 5.05
N LYS A 495 46.78 52.33 4.59
CA LYS A 495 47.51 51.65 3.47
C LYS A 495 49.03 51.88 3.75
N SER A 496 49.93 50.91 3.52
CA SER A 496 51.29 51.08 2.92
C SER A 496 52.08 49.74 2.95
N ILE A 497 52.27 49.03 1.83
CA ILE A 497 53.45 48.94 0.92
C ILE A 497 54.64 48.09 1.46
N HIS A 498 54.77 46.85 0.95
CA HIS A 498 55.96 46.33 0.24
C HIS A 498 55.71 44.94 -0.36
N SER A 499 56.53 44.59 -1.34
CA SER A 499 56.23 43.85 -2.57
C SER A 499 56.91 42.47 -2.66
N THR A 500 56.13 41.42 -2.99
CA THR A 500 56.35 40.22 -3.85
C THR A 500 57.65 39.38 -3.72
N PRO A 501 57.60 38.02 -3.79
CA PRO A 501 57.15 37.32 -5.00
C PRO A 501 56.29 36.03 -4.85
N TYR A 502 55.25 35.99 -5.68
CA TYR A 502 54.73 34.89 -6.50
C TYR A 502 54.71 33.46 -5.94
N LEU A 503 53.55 33.07 -5.39
CA LEU A 503 53.01 31.71 -5.48
C LEU A 503 51.76 31.74 -6.37
N THR A 504 51.79 30.92 -7.41
CA THR A 504 50.69 30.68 -8.36
C THR A 504 49.40 30.25 -7.65
N PRO A 505 48.23 30.83 -7.95
CA PRO A 505 46.98 30.38 -7.36
C PRO A 505 46.55 29.04 -7.98
N ARG A 506 46.40 28.02 -7.13
CA ARG A 506 45.77 26.74 -7.49
C ARG A 506 44.36 27.01 -7.99
N VAL A 507 44.14 26.88 -9.30
CA VAL A 507 42.81 26.93 -9.92
C VAL A 507 41.99 25.80 -9.33
N ARG A 508 41.10 26.13 -8.39
CA ARG A 508 40.10 25.20 -7.87
C ARG A 508 39.11 24.98 -9.00
N THR A 509 39.21 23.85 -9.69
CA THR A 509 38.17 23.40 -10.61
C THR A 509 36.87 23.36 -9.83
N LYS A 510 35.96 24.31 -10.08
CA LYS A 510 34.62 24.28 -9.50
C LYS A 510 33.98 23.01 -10.06
N SER A 511 33.85 21.99 -9.21
CA SER A 511 33.02 20.82 -9.50
C SER A 511 31.71 21.33 -10.11
N ARG A 512 31.33 20.80 -11.29
CA ARG A 512 30.06 21.12 -11.94
C ARG A 512 28.98 21.00 -10.87
N ARG A 513 28.21 22.08 -10.65
CA ARG A 513 27.04 22.06 -9.78
C ARG A 513 26.11 20.95 -10.30
N THR A 514 26.14 19.78 -9.65
CA THR A 514 25.33 18.60 -10.00
C THR A 514 23.86 18.80 -9.67
N THR A 515 23.55 19.86 -8.93
CA THR A 515 22.19 20.29 -8.61
C THR A 515 21.93 21.61 -9.33
N LEU A 516 20.99 21.58 -10.28
CA LEU A 516 20.45 22.79 -10.91
C LEU A 516 19.91 23.72 -9.82
N ALA A 517 19.97 25.04 -10.04
CA ALA A 517 19.35 25.97 -9.09
C ALA A 517 17.86 25.62 -8.97
N ILE A 518 17.28 25.74 -7.78
CA ILE A 518 15.86 25.46 -7.51
C ILE A 518 14.96 26.14 -8.56
N TYR A 519 15.33 27.34 -8.98
CA TYR A 519 14.65 28.12 -10.01
C TYR A 519 14.66 27.48 -11.41
N ASP A 520 15.80 26.90 -11.83
CA ASP A 520 15.90 26.16 -13.09
C ASP A 520 15.06 24.87 -13.05
N SER A 521 14.94 24.28 -11.85
CA SER A 521 14.15 23.06 -11.63
C SER A 521 12.65 23.28 -11.83
N TYR A 522 12.13 24.45 -11.45
CA TYR A 522 10.71 24.81 -11.64
C TYR A 522 10.34 25.11 -13.10
N ARG A 523 11.33 25.42 -13.95
CA ARG A 523 11.10 25.86 -15.34
C ARG A 523 11.23 24.73 -16.37
N MET A 524 11.68 23.54 -15.96
CA MET A 524 11.76 22.35 -16.83
C MET A 524 10.50 21.49 -16.70
N VAL A 525 9.83 21.23 -17.83
CA VAL A 525 8.75 20.24 -17.90
C VAL A 525 9.38 18.85 -17.92
N ARG A 526 9.21 18.08 -16.84
CA ARG A 526 9.74 16.72 -16.68
C ARG A 526 8.63 15.69 -16.78
N PRO A 527 8.92 14.47 -17.27
CA PRO A 527 7.96 13.39 -17.18
C PRO A 527 7.69 13.04 -15.70
N PRO A 528 6.50 12.53 -15.37
CA PRO A 528 6.21 12.01 -14.05
C PRO A 528 7.31 11.10 -13.51
N ALA A 529 7.53 11.14 -12.19
CA ALA A 529 8.43 10.22 -11.51
C ALA A 529 7.99 8.76 -11.74
N ALA A 530 8.92 7.81 -11.51
CA ALA A 530 8.58 6.40 -11.48
C ALA A 530 7.48 6.16 -10.44
N ALA A 531 6.44 5.43 -10.83
CA ALA A 531 5.34 5.01 -9.98
C ALA A 531 5.52 3.56 -9.47
N TRP A 532 6.54 2.86 -9.96
CA TRP A 532 6.92 1.55 -9.47
C TRP A 532 7.96 1.71 -8.36
N ASP A 533 7.72 1.00 -7.26
CA ASP A 533 8.63 1.03 -6.12
C ASP A 533 9.88 0.17 -6.40
N PRO A 534 11.09 0.75 -6.43
CA PRO A 534 12.32 0.01 -6.71
C PRO A 534 12.67 -1.01 -5.61
N LYS A 535 12.03 -0.91 -4.44
CA LYS A 535 12.20 -1.83 -3.32
C LYS A 535 11.09 -2.88 -3.22
N THR A 536 10.18 -2.94 -4.19
CA THR A 536 9.12 -3.94 -4.25
C THR A 536 9.34 -4.88 -5.42
N ARG A 537 9.40 -6.18 -5.14
CA ARG A 537 9.29 -7.23 -6.15
C ARG A 537 7.81 -7.55 -6.34
N TYR A 538 7.25 -7.03 -7.41
CA TYR A 538 5.85 -7.26 -7.75
C TYR A 538 5.61 -8.72 -8.16
N SER A 539 4.68 -9.39 -7.50
CA SER A 539 4.36 -10.81 -7.75
C SER A 539 2.92 -11.15 -7.34
N PRO A 540 2.18 -11.97 -8.12
CA PRO A 540 0.81 -12.39 -7.85
C PRO A 540 0.75 -13.53 -6.82
N ILE A 541 1.21 -13.26 -5.59
CA ILE A 541 1.25 -14.27 -4.51
C ILE A 541 -0.17 -14.76 -4.20
N GLY A 542 -0.36 -16.08 -4.20
CA GLY A 542 -1.63 -16.74 -3.89
C GLY A 542 -2.61 -16.85 -5.06
N ARG A 543 -2.25 -16.31 -6.23
CA ARG A 543 -3.05 -16.48 -7.46
C ARG A 543 -3.06 -17.95 -7.88
N ILE A 544 -4.22 -18.42 -8.35
CA ILE A 544 -4.38 -19.77 -8.90
C ILE A 544 -3.60 -19.87 -10.23
N PRO A 545 -2.65 -20.80 -10.37
CA PRO A 545 -1.93 -21.00 -11.63
C PRO A 545 -2.87 -21.29 -12.79
N GLY A 546 -2.65 -20.64 -13.93
CA GLY A 546 -3.47 -20.83 -15.14
C GLY A 546 -4.86 -20.20 -15.13
N ALA A 547 -5.33 -19.65 -13.98
CA ALA A 547 -6.61 -18.97 -13.93
C ALA A 547 -6.57 -17.66 -14.73
N ASP A 548 -7.64 -17.41 -15.47
CA ASP A 548 -7.87 -16.16 -16.23
C ASP A 548 -8.32 -14.99 -15.34
N PHE A 549 -8.37 -15.18 -14.02
CA PHE A 549 -8.64 -14.16 -13.02
C PHE A 549 -7.60 -14.17 -11.88
N ASP A 550 -7.66 -13.15 -11.03
CA ASP A 550 -6.98 -13.11 -9.73
C ASP A 550 -8.00 -12.83 -8.62
N ASP A 551 -7.91 -13.56 -7.51
CA ASP A 551 -8.72 -13.31 -6.31
C ASP A 551 -7.94 -12.36 -5.39
N ILE A 552 -8.39 -11.11 -5.35
CA ILE A 552 -7.77 -10.04 -4.58
C ILE A 552 -8.48 -9.87 -3.25
N PHE A 553 -7.71 -9.89 -2.16
CA PHE A 553 -8.25 -9.60 -0.84
C PHE A 553 -8.03 -8.12 -0.47
N VAL A 554 -9.08 -7.49 0.05
CA VAL A 554 -9.07 -6.13 0.60
C VAL A 554 -9.59 -6.17 2.02
N VAL A 555 -8.78 -5.72 2.96
CA VAL A 555 -9.20 -5.44 4.34
C VAL A 555 -9.76 -4.03 4.38
N SER A 556 -11.06 -3.89 4.58
CA SER A 556 -11.73 -2.59 4.74
C SER A 556 -11.82 -2.25 6.22
N ALA A 557 -11.43 -1.04 6.60
CA ALA A 557 -11.49 -0.59 7.99
C ALA A 557 -12.11 0.81 8.10
N LEU A 558 -13.05 0.94 9.03
CA LEU A 558 -13.82 2.15 9.27
C LEU A 558 -14.11 2.29 10.77
N PHE A 559 -13.90 3.48 11.32
CA PHE A 559 -13.98 3.77 12.75
C PHE A 559 -13.06 2.84 13.57
N HIS A 560 -13.63 1.90 14.30
CA HIS A 560 -13.00 0.78 15.01
C HIS A 560 -13.51 -0.58 14.49
N HIS A 561 -14.17 -0.58 13.33
CA HIS A 561 -14.69 -1.77 12.66
C HIS A 561 -13.80 -2.21 11.50
N ILE A 562 -13.81 -3.51 11.23
CA ILE A 562 -13.07 -4.13 10.13
C ILE A 562 -13.97 -5.08 9.33
N SER A 563 -13.80 -5.17 8.03
CA SER A 563 -14.49 -6.09 7.11
C SER A 563 -13.51 -6.61 6.06
N PHE A 564 -13.79 -7.78 5.50
CA PHE A 564 -12.89 -8.44 4.56
C PHE A 564 -13.62 -8.69 3.24
N LEU A 565 -12.96 -8.33 2.15
CA LEU A 565 -13.48 -8.50 0.81
C LEU A 565 -12.58 -9.44 0.00
N ARG A 566 -13.20 -10.35 -0.75
CA ARG A 566 -12.58 -11.01 -1.90
C ARG A 566 -13.18 -10.42 -3.17
N VAL A 567 -12.33 -9.84 -4.02
CA VAL A 567 -12.71 -9.34 -5.34
C VAL A 567 -12.06 -10.22 -6.40
N ARG A 568 -12.87 -10.93 -7.18
CA ARG A 568 -12.39 -11.66 -8.35
C ARG A 568 -12.21 -10.70 -9.51
N VAL A 569 -10.96 -10.47 -9.90
CA VAL A 569 -10.58 -9.54 -10.97
C VAL A 569 -10.19 -10.33 -12.22
N PRO A 570 -10.98 -10.29 -13.31
CA PRO A 570 -10.62 -10.91 -14.58
C PRO A 570 -9.34 -10.30 -15.16
N THR A 571 -8.43 -11.13 -15.67
CA THR A 571 -7.22 -10.68 -16.39
C THR A 571 -7.60 -9.83 -17.58
N ARG A 572 -8.70 -10.19 -18.25
CA ARG A 572 -9.26 -9.43 -19.38
C ARG A 572 -9.62 -7.99 -19.01
N LEU A 573 -10.12 -7.74 -17.80
CA LEU A 573 -10.40 -6.38 -17.34
C LEU A 573 -9.11 -5.57 -17.24
N LEU A 574 -8.03 -6.14 -16.71
CA LEU A 574 -6.74 -5.47 -16.60
C LEU A 574 -6.15 -5.10 -17.97
N GLU A 575 -6.33 -5.95 -18.98
CA GLU A 575 -5.95 -5.65 -20.37
C GLU A 575 -6.72 -4.46 -20.93
N VAL A 576 -8.04 -4.41 -20.71
CA VAL A 576 -8.89 -3.28 -21.14
C VAL A 576 -8.48 -1.99 -20.44
N LEU A 577 -8.20 -2.04 -19.13
CA LEU A 577 -7.66 -0.89 -18.39
C LEU A 577 -6.27 -0.46 -18.89
N ASP A 578 -5.49 -1.36 -19.48
CA ASP A 578 -4.19 -1.07 -20.10
C ASP A 578 -4.28 -0.68 -21.59
N GLY A 579 -5.49 -0.54 -22.13
CA GLY A 579 -5.75 -0.02 -23.48
C GLY A 579 -6.04 -1.07 -24.54
N ALA A 580 -6.32 -2.32 -24.16
CA ALA A 580 -6.90 -3.30 -25.07
C ALA A 580 -8.31 -2.87 -25.50
N PRO A 581 -8.79 -3.28 -26.69
CA PRO A 581 -10.11 -2.90 -27.18
C PRO A 581 -11.22 -3.42 -26.25
N ASP A 582 -12.24 -2.59 -26.05
CA ASP A 582 -13.43 -2.91 -25.28
C ASP A 582 -14.43 -3.64 -26.20
N ASN A 583 -14.36 -4.97 -26.17
CA ASN A 583 -15.23 -5.83 -26.99
C ASN A 583 -16.39 -6.36 -26.14
N PHE A 584 -17.55 -6.52 -26.77
CA PHE A 584 -18.71 -7.20 -26.19
C PHE A 584 -18.77 -8.65 -26.63
N MET A 585 -19.22 -9.52 -25.74
CA MET A 585 -19.58 -10.91 -26.04
C MET A 585 -21.08 -11.00 -26.26
N ASP A 586 -21.49 -11.79 -27.26
CA ASP A 586 -22.88 -12.14 -27.49
C ASP A 586 -23.29 -13.22 -26.47
N LYS A 587 -24.30 -12.96 -25.63
CA LYS A 587 -24.87 -14.02 -24.78
C LYS A 587 -25.72 -14.90 -25.70
N GLY A 588 -25.34 -16.17 -25.82
CA GLY A 588 -25.95 -17.11 -26.77
C GLY A 588 -27.49 -17.06 -26.89
N SER A 589 -27.93 -17.08 -28.15
CA SER A 589 -29.14 -17.62 -28.78
C SER A 589 -30.57 -17.38 -28.25
N THR A 590 -30.84 -16.71 -27.12
CA THR A 590 -32.25 -16.47 -26.71
C THR A 590 -32.59 -15.05 -26.22
N GLY A 591 -31.71 -14.09 -26.47
CA GLY A 591 -32.01 -12.67 -26.25
C GLY A 591 -30.74 -11.87 -26.48
N GLY A 592 -30.79 -10.85 -27.34
CA GLY A 592 -29.63 -10.07 -27.81
C GLY A 592 -28.93 -9.20 -26.74
N ASP A 593 -28.80 -9.70 -25.52
CA ASP A 593 -28.14 -9.04 -24.40
C ASP A 593 -26.61 -9.17 -24.53
N LYS A 594 -25.97 -8.08 -24.93
CA LYS A 594 -24.51 -7.97 -24.99
C LYS A 594 -23.93 -7.93 -23.57
N ALA A 595 -22.88 -8.69 -23.32
CA ALA A 595 -22.10 -8.63 -22.08
C ALA A 595 -20.69 -8.09 -22.34
N HIS A 596 -20.06 -7.46 -21.35
CA HIS A 596 -18.66 -7.06 -21.47
C HIS A 596 -17.74 -8.28 -21.62
N SER A 597 -16.68 -8.18 -22.41
CA SER A 597 -15.74 -9.31 -22.62
C SER A 597 -15.00 -9.79 -21.37
N TRP A 598 -14.95 -8.98 -20.30
CA TRP A 598 -14.42 -9.40 -19.00
C TRP A 598 -15.47 -10.00 -18.07
N GLY A 599 -16.75 -10.02 -18.46
CA GLY A 599 -17.86 -10.41 -17.60
C GLY A 599 -18.17 -9.35 -16.56
N GLY A 600 -17.50 -9.40 -15.41
CA GLY A 600 -17.74 -8.48 -14.28
C GLY A 600 -16.80 -8.71 -13.10
N LEU A 601 -17.00 -7.95 -12.03
CA LEU A 601 -16.24 -8.01 -10.78
C LEU A 601 -17.13 -8.63 -9.69
N ASN A 602 -16.87 -9.87 -9.31
CA ASN A 602 -17.56 -10.51 -8.19
C ASN A 602 -16.87 -10.15 -6.87
N VAL A 603 -17.62 -9.57 -5.95
CA VAL A 603 -17.16 -9.07 -4.65
C VAL A 603 -17.90 -9.82 -3.56
N TYR A 604 -17.16 -10.49 -2.69
CA TYR A 604 -17.69 -11.19 -1.52
C TYR A 604 -17.21 -10.44 -0.29
N ARG A 605 -18.14 -9.94 0.53
CA ARG A 605 -17.81 -9.10 1.70
C ARG A 605 -18.33 -9.77 2.97
N THR A 606 -17.51 -9.86 4.01
CA THR A 606 -17.97 -10.31 5.33
C THR A 606 -18.84 -9.24 5.99
N GLN A 607 -19.49 -9.59 7.10
CA GLN A 607 -19.99 -8.56 8.01
C GLN A 607 -18.85 -7.64 8.50
N TRP A 608 -19.22 -6.51 9.10
CA TRP A 608 -18.31 -5.68 9.86
C TRP A 608 -18.13 -6.26 11.26
N TYR A 609 -16.90 -6.31 11.73
CA TYR A 609 -16.53 -6.77 13.07
C TYR A 609 -16.08 -5.58 13.91
N ASP A 610 -16.63 -5.43 15.11
CA ASP A 610 -16.27 -4.39 16.07
C ASP A 610 -15.05 -4.81 16.91
N LEU A 611 -13.93 -4.07 16.80
CA LEU A 611 -12.70 -4.40 17.52
C LEU A 611 -12.77 -4.14 19.05
N PHE A 612 -13.80 -3.47 19.56
CA PHE A 612 -14.06 -3.38 21.00
C PHE A 612 -14.70 -4.66 21.55
N LEU A 613 -15.37 -5.46 20.73
CA LEU A 613 -16.01 -6.71 21.16
C LEU A 613 -15.04 -7.88 21.05
N ALA A 614 -14.85 -8.62 22.14
CA ALA A 614 -13.91 -9.73 22.18
C ALA A 614 -14.25 -10.84 21.16
N ASP A 615 -15.53 -11.17 21.05
CA ASP A 615 -16.02 -12.19 20.12
C ASP A 615 -15.77 -11.79 18.66
N ASP A 616 -16.04 -10.53 18.31
CA ASP A 616 -15.80 -9.99 16.96
C ASP A 616 -14.30 -9.93 16.64
N ARG A 617 -13.43 -9.61 17.60
CA ARG A 617 -11.97 -9.68 17.40
C ARG A 617 -11.52 -11.10 17.06
N VAL A 618 -12.03 -12.09 17.77
CA VAL A 618 -11.70 -13.51 17.53
C VAL A 618 -12.27 -13.95 16.18
N ALA A 619 -13.51 -13.59 15.85
CA ALA A 619 -14.11 -13.88 14.56
C ALA A 619 -13.33 -13.24 13.40
N ALA A 620 -12.98 -11.96 13.50
CA ALA A 620 -12.15 -11.26 12.52
C ALA A 620 -10.76 -11.90 12.41
N MET A 621 -10.16 -12.35 13.51
CA MET A 621 -8.88 -13.06 13.52
C MET A 621 -8.96 -14.36 12.71
N LYS A 622 -10.04 -15.14 12.83
CA LYS A 622 -10.28 -16.35 12.01
C LYS A 622 -10.34 -16.00 10.52
N VAL A 623 -10.96 -14.89 10.15
CA VAL A 623 -10.99 -14.42 8.75
C VAL A 623 -9.58 -14.08 8.25
N VAL A 624 -8.80 -13.33 9.04
CA VAL A 624 -7.40 -13.00 8.68
C VAL A 624 -6.57 -14.27 8.55
N TRP A 625 -6.71 -15.22 9.47
CA TRP A 625 -6.00 -16.50 9.43
C TRP A 625 -6.33 -17.28 8.17
N SER A 626 -7.61 -17.38 7.84
CA SER A 626 -8.13 -18.06 6.64
C SER A 626 -7.62 -17.40 5.35
N MET A 627 -7.67 -16.08 5.29
CA MET A 627 -7.15 -15.28 4.18
C MET A 627 -5.64 -15.52 3.99
N MET A 628 -4.86 -15.47 5.07
CA MET A 628 -3.41 -15.68 4.99
C MET A 628 -3.05 -17.12 4.65
N ALA A 629 -3.75 -18.11 5.21
CA ALA A 629 -3.59 -19.52 4.90
C ALA A 629 -3.84 -19.78 3.40
N TYR A 630 -4.93 -19.24 2.85
CA TYR A 630 -5.21 -19.31 1.42
C TYR A 630 -4.12 -18.62 0.60
N LEU A 631 -3.84 -17.34 0.84
CA LEU A 631 -2.89 -16.56 0.02
C LEU A 631 -1.45 -17.09 0.07
N MET A 632 -1.05 -17.67 1.19
CA MET A 632 0.30 -18.18 1.41
C MET A 632 0.44 -19.69 1.17
N ARG A 633 -0.63 -20.39 0.78
CA ARG A 633 -0.59 -21.83 0.46
C ARG A 633 0.52 -22.15 -0.54
N ALA A 634 1.17 -23.29 -0.38
CA ALA A 634 2.08 -23.80 -1.41
C ALA A 634 1.28 -24.11 -2.68
N THR A 635 1.82 -23.77 -3.84
CA THR A 635 1.27 -24.17 -5.14
C THR A 635 2.28 -25.12 -5.80
N ASP A 636 1.78 -26.18 -6.43
CA ASP A 636 2.62 -27.27 -6.99
C ASP A 636 3.60 -26.78 -8.07
N GLY A 637 3.38 -25.59 -8.64
CA GLY A 637 4.28 -24.95 -9.60
C GLY A 637 5.51 -24.24 -9.00
N GLY A 638 5.64 -24.17 -7.67
CA GLY A 638 6.74 -23.48 -6.98
C GLY A 638 7.93 -24.36 -6.56
N SER A 639 7.88 -25.66 -6.84
CA SER A 639 8.91 -26.65 -6.46
C SER A 639 10.14 -26.68 -7.40
N GLY A 640 10.32 -25.66 -8.24
CA GLY A 640 11.28 -25.68 -9.36
C GLY A 640 12.70 -25.16 -9.10
N ASP A 641 13.00 -24.59 -7.93
CA ASP A 641 14.32 -23.95 -7.66
C ASP A 641 15.14 -24.67 -6.57
N ASP A 642 14.88 -25.96 -6.33
CA ASP A 642 15.89 -26.81 -5.71
C ASP A 642 16.94 -27.19 -6.76
N VAL A 643 17.90 -26.29 -6.98
CA VAL A 643 19.14 -26.62 -7.65
C VAL A 643 19.84 -27.66 -6.78
N LYS A 644 19.60 -28.94 -7.08
CA LYS A 644 20.48 -30.03 -6.68
C LYS A 644 21.88 -29.67 -7.19
N MET A 645 22.74 -29.21 -6.30
CA MET A 645 24.18 -29.26 -6.49
C MET A 645 24.57 -30.74 -6.47
N THR A 646 24.40 -31.42 -7.60
CA THR A 646 25.11 -32.68 -7.84
C THR A 646 26.53 -32.30 -8.21
N GLY A 647 27.42 -32.47 -7.22
CA GLY A 647 28.85 -32.44 -7.47
C GLY A 647 29.25 -33.59 -8.40
N THR A 648 30.06 -33.24 -9.39
CA THR A 648 31.04 -34.09 -10.06
C THR A 648 32.28 -33.24 -10.28
#